data_AF-A0A6P2D1Z7-F1
#
_entry.id   AF-A0A6P2D1Z7-F1
#
_cell.length_a   1.000
_cell.length_b   1.000
_cell.length_c   1.000
_cell.angle_alpha   90.00
_cell.angle_beta   90.00
_cell.angle_gamma   90.00
#
_symmetry.space_group_name_H-M   'P 1'
#
loop_
_entity.id
_entity.type
_entity.pdbx_description
1 polymer ?
#
loop_
_entity_poly.entity_id
_entity_poly.type
_entity_poly.pdbx_seq_one_letter_code
_entity_poly.pdbx_strand_id
1 'polypeptide(L)'
;MRFEELGRILRDLDPATVLVDQPVLARVVQQVTGLTWAVWRVPHSHCFVVDRFTLFKHADPEELYLPSDHSLPQHVLLLERPSPEELSGSRDDLLGRYWRLLFHASVHRELGLRLEGLTPAGLRERIEAIGPAEFEEVRNVLQQDGQLAPTADDRAAYFEFAARFLELRFFNPALIPVCFPGLSAAPVAAALAGDVDGLGLFHRTRPPGAPDPAPRTDDQSDESHDFYHKLTRQARRAGAGGDTVAAAILHTRAARVAPVALTVLAQEAARADIHALVARLRRVLEPTDTEAESWRRVLPTLLDKADQGTRPVEAAILYDLQRACHDHEDVIYALDAAEWLMSAGKRPVRRPLDSERFVRVPAQLRKATHRLTAARLSDADRQALAALLRGALDRAEARLRQRFRPVLTDALHDAGLQPAALPERAALEKAVEELLDRISSAGFLRFADVRDALARGQMKLPDLSGAPEYLGADPLLRLDKRLAAQMDGVYRRGESYTRLLEGATAIAFGTRSGRWAVTNVAVPFLGAFLLAEFVWMLVFDRRAAGAHAGGEPEPSFFGGWNAEWWFHLGWVLLGAFFLAAVRSAAVRAAASSTLRAGYRGVRFVCWDLPVRVWNTPWARALVASAGVQTLLNLGLKPLALSGAFWVVFRQQLWDGGWAARGVTFAAAVFAVNSRPGRAVEQLLLAAAREVLELLASVPAILEWVNDLFRDLLYALEWALARAEDWLRLRGRGGAFSVTVRVLAGLVWMPFAFLVRFYTVVLIEPMINPLKLPLTLLCAKFVYPLLLLSPQILVRNPGSPLGYGSPLVAPLAPYLGEALAFLLVMGTLWLLPDALTYLVWEMRENWRLFCANRPVALRAAAVGPHGETVKGLVHLGFHSGTLPRLYSRLRGAEQEATRTDNWRDARTHRQALRELEEAVRRFVTRELIAVLNPGPGSVGWGGPVLRVGEVHLSTNRIRLELTAEGALEPAWFEWEDRSGWLVAGWVEAGFLADIGPGPGRELENTLIYLHRRAGVDLIREQVRDVLPPTAHFDVAPNGLLVWYGARESSPPVLYDLFDPGAELRPLTPAGRRLVTGPKLEARRLMFGRVELTWAEWVSVWATHQDPVLGAPDRPARPKFGPADVALALLPRRRFALSSDEARTERFLPPVPGDPYTGHGATGEPSREDKGNTVW
;
A
#
# COMPACT_ATOMS: atom_id res chain seq x y z
N MET A 1 23.24 -32.99 12.23
CA MET A 1 24.73 -32.88 12.21
C MET A 1 25.19 -32.43 13.59
N ARG A 2 26.37 -32.83 14.10
CA ARG A 2 26.85 -32.33 15.41
C ARG A 2 27.47 -30.94 15.27
N PHE A 3 27.29 -30.07 16.27
CA PHE A 3 27.84 -28.71 16.28
C PHE A 3 29.38 -28.68 16.06
N GLU A 4 30.10 -29.55 16.74
CA GLU A 4 31.57 -29.65 16.62
C GLU A 4 32.03 -30.08 15.22
N GLU A 5 31.25 -30.91 14.53
CA GLU A 5 31.52 -31.35 13.16
C GLU A 5 31.43 -30.16 12.19
N LEU A 6 30.39 -29.33 12.32
CA LEU A 6 30.21 -28.12 11.52
C LEU A 6 31.32 -27.11 11.79
N GLY A 7 31.66 -26.88 13.06
CA GLY A 7 32.75 -25.97 13.43
C GLY A 7 34.11 -26.41 12.88
N ARG A 8 34.38 -27.72 12.79
CA ARG A 8 35.62 -28.24 12.18
C ARG A 8 35.64 -28.00 10.67
N ILE A 9 34.57 -28.35 9.96
CA ILE A 9 34.47 -28.16 8.50
C ILE A 9 34.70 -26.69 8.11
N LEU A 10 34.09 -25.76 8.83
CA LEU A 10 34.22 -24.33 8.52
C LEU A 10 35.63 -23.79 8.79
N ARG A 11 36.32 -24.29 9.84
CA ARG A 11 37.71 -23.92 10.13
C ARG A 11 38.72 -24.52 9.16
N ASP A 12 38.46 -25.73 8.66
CA ASP A 12 39.31 -26.36 7.63
C ASP A 12 39.24 -25.59 6.31
N LEU A 13 38.10 -24.95 5.99
CA LEU A 13 37.94 -24.05 4.84
C LEU A 13 38.59 -22.69 5.09
N ASP A 14 38.36 -22.09 6.26
CA ASP A 14 38.95 -20.82 6.66
C ASP A 14 39.23 -20.77 8.16
N PRO A 15 40.52 -20.75 8.59
CA PRO A 15 40.90 -20.80 10.00
C PRO A 15 40.49 -19.55 10.80
N ALA A 16 40.04 -18.48 10.12
CA ALA A 16 39.50 -17.27 10.74
C ALA A 16 38.02 -17.42 11.20
N THR A 17 37.35 -18.53 10.88
CA THR A 17 35.92 -18.70 11.15
C THR A 17 35.62 -19.11 12.59
N VAL A 18 34.71 -18.39 13.25
CA VAL A 18 34.28 -18.64 14.64
C VAL A 18 32.75 -18.65 14.72
N LEU A 19 32.18 -19.69 15.33
CA LEU A 19 30.75 -19.79 15.61
C LEU A 19 30.45 -19.20 16.99
N VAL A 20 29.57 -18.20 17.06
CA VAL A 20 29.22 -17.49 18.30
C VAL A 20 27.71 -17.45 18.51
N ASP A 21 27.28 -17.44 19.78
CA ASP A 21 25.86 -17.26 20.11
C ASP A 21 25.37 -15.87 19.68
N GLN A 22 24.10 -15.77 19.27
CA GLN A 22 23.49 -14.54 18.76
C GLN A 22 23.67 -13.31 19.69
N PRO A 23 23.54 -13.41 21.04
CA PRO A 23 23.77 -12.28 21.92
C PRO A 23 25.22 -11.77 21.93
N VAL A 24 26.19 -12.67 21.77
CA VAL A 24 27.62 -12.33 21.71
C VAL A 24 27.93 -11.61 20.39
N LEU A 25 27.43 -12.14 19.28
CA LEU A 25 27.56 -11.49 17.96
C LEU A 25 26.95 -10.09 17.98
N ALA A 26 25.71 -9.96 18.46
CA ALA A 26 25.02 -8.67 18.56
C ALA A 26 25.80 -7.67 19.43
N ARG A 27 26.38 -8.13 20.55
CA ARG A 27 27.21 -7.30 21.44
C ARG A 27 28.48 -6.81 20.75
N VAL A 28 29.21 -7.69 20.06
CA VAL A 28 30.44 -7.30 19.33
C VAL A 28 30.10 -6.30 18.23
N VAL A 29 29.08 -6.55 17.42
CA VAL A 29 28.66 -5.63 16.36
C VAL A 29 28.27 -4.27 16.94
N GLN A 30 27.49 -4.21 18.02
CA GLN A 30 27.10 -2.94 18.66
C GLN A 30 28.30 -2.13 19.16
N GLN A 31 29.30 -2.79 19.73
CA GLN A 31 30.49 -2.12 20.28
C GLN A 31 31.41 -1.62 19.16
N VAL A 32 31.60 -2.41 18.11
CA VAL A 32 32.43 -2.05 16.94
C VAL A 32 31.80 -0.91 16.13
N THR A 33 30.48 -0.98 15.91
CA THR A 33 29.74 0.04 15.13
C THR A 33 29.37 1.28 15.94
N GLY A 34 29.67 1.32 17.24
CA GLY A 34 29.35 2.45 18.13
C GLY A 34 27.85 2.60 18.46
N LEU A 35 27.02 1.61 18.12
CA LEU A 35 25.57 1.59 18.30
C LEU A 35 25.13 1.13 19.71
N THR A 36 25.87 1.52 20.75
CA THR A 36 25.66 1.06 22.15
C THR A 36 24.32 1.43 22.78
N TRP A 37 23.58 2.38 22.19
CA TRP A 37 22.33 2.93 22.70
C TRP A 37 21.26 3.07 21.60
N ALA A 38 21.52 2.56 20.40
CA ALA A 38 20.57 2.63 19.29
C ALA A 38 19.39 1.71 19.57
N VAL A 39 18.18 2.27 19.41
CA VAL A 39 16.87 1.63 19.58
C VAL A 39 16.55 0.66 18.43
N TRP A 40 17.53 0.33 17.59
CA TRP A 40 17.35 -0.34 16.30
C TRP A 40 18.03 -1.72 16.28
N ARG A 41 17.44 -2.65 15.52
CA ARG A 41 18.00 -3.96 15.17
C ARG A 41 19.48 -3.84 14.81
N VAL A 42 20.30 -4.71 15.39
CA VAL A 42 21.74 -4.76 15.10
C VAL A 42 21.90 -5.25 13.66
N PRO A 43 22.50 -4.46 12.75
CA PRO A 43 22.85 -4.95 11.43
C PRO A 43 23.73 -6.19 11.56
N HIS A 44 23.76 -7.09 10.58
CA HIS A 44 24.68 -8.25 10.61
C HIS A 44 24.41 -9.26 11.75
N SER A 45 23.14 -9.59 12.02
CA SER A 45 22.76 -10.56 13.07
C SER A 45 23.22 -12.00 12.81
N HIS A 46 23.76 -12.31 11.62
CA HIS A 46 24.10 -13.68 11.22
C HIS A 46 25.59 -13.89 10.89
N CYS A 47 26.33 -12.83 10.52
CA CYS A 47 27.77 -12.90 10.28
C CYS A 47 28.43 -11.51 10.36
N PHE A 48 29.67 -11.42 10.85
CA PHE A 48 30.41 -10.16 10.96
C PHE A 48 31.92 -10.35 10.86
N VAL A 49 32.63 -9.38 10.29
CA VAL A 49 34.11 -9.38 10.20
C VAL A 49 34.68 -8.39 11.21
N VAL A 50 35.59 -8.84 12.07
CA VAL A 50 36.19 -8.01 13.12
C VAL A 50 37.68 -8.28 13.27
N ASP A 51 38.46 -7.29 13.68
CA ASP A 51 39.85 -7.52 14.02
C ASP A 51 39.96 -8.27 15.36
N ARG A 52 40.99 -9.12 15.46
CA ARG A 52 41.23 -9.96 16.63
C ARG A 52 41.35 -9.19 17.94
N PHE A 53 41.99 -8.02 17.93
CA PHE A 53 42.21 -7.23 19.14
C PHE A 53 40.89 -6.63 19.66
N THR A 54 40.05 -6.13 18.75
CA THR A 54 38.72 -5.62 19.10
C THR A 54 37.77 -6.74 19.51
N LEU A 55 37.88 -7.94 18.93
CA LEU A 55 37.09 -9.10 19.37
C LEU A 55 37.36 -9.43 20.85
N PHE A 56 38.63 -9.58 21.24
CA PHE A 56 39.00 -9.90 22.62
C PHE A 56 38.71 -8.77 23.63
N LYS A 57 38.42 -7.55 23.15
CA LYS A 57 37.95 -6.46 24.01
C LYS A 57 36.47 -6.59 24.39
N HIS A 58 35.69 -7.36 23.62
CA HIS A 58 34.21 -7.38 23.70
C HIS A 58 33.59 -8.77 23.87
N ALA A 59 34.38 -9.84 23.74
CA ALA A 59 33.99 -11.22 23.98
C ALA A 59 35.06 -11.95 24.80
N ASP A 60 34.60 -12.75 25.77
CA ASP A 60 35.47 -13.58 26.59
C ASP A 60 35.89 -14.84 25.79
N PRO A 61 37.12 -15.37 26.00
CA PRO A 61 37.58 -16.56 25.28
C PRO A 61 36.67 -17.79 25.42
N GLU A 62 35.99 -17.94 26.57
CA GLU A 62 35.04 -19.03 26.83
C GLU A 62 33.75 -18.91 25.99
N GLU A 63 33.37 -17.71 25.57
CA GLU A 63 32.20 -17.45 24.72
C GLU A 63 32.46 -17.76 23.23
N LEU A 64 33.72 -17.94 22.83
CA LEU A 64 34.13 -18.19 21.44
C LEU A 64 34.17 -19.69 21.08
N TYR A 65 33.99 -20.59 22.05
CA TYR A 65 33.96 -22.05 21.87
C TYR A 65 35.12 -22.60 21.01
N LEU A 66 36.30 -22.00 21.15
CA LEU A 66 37.51 -22.40 20.42
C LEU A 66 38.25 -23.52 21.17
N PRO A 67 38.91 -24.44 20.44
CA PRO A 67 39.91 -25.34 21.02
C PRO A 67 41.01 -24.54 21.74
N SER A 68 41.53 -25.07 22.85
CA SER A 68 42.48 -24.39 23.74
C SER A 68 43.80 -23.98 23.06
N ASP A 69 44.09 -24.54 21.90
CA ASP A 69 45.30 -24.39 21.09
C ASP A 69 45.09 -23.58 19.79
N HIS A 70 43.87 -23.11 19.49
CA HIS A 70 43.57 -22.41 18.23
C HIS A 70 43.97 -20.92 18.24
N SER A 71 44.90 -20.53 17.36
CA SER A 71 45.32 -19.12 17.22
C SER A 71 44.53 -18.39 16.13
N LEU A 72 43.80 -17.34 16.50
CA LEU A 72 43.03 -16.53 15.54
C LEU A 72 43.93 -15.63 14.67
N PRO A 73 43.67 -15.53 13.35
CA PRO A 73 44.26 -14.54 12.44
C PRO A 73 43.87 -13.09 12.78
N GLN A 74 44.46 -12.10 12.09
CA GLN A 74 44.17 -10.68 12.32
C GLN A 74 42.71 -10.31 12.06
N HIS A 75 42.11 -10.79 10.97
CA HIS A 75 40.71 -10.56 10.61
C HIS A 75 39.91 -11.84 10.84
N VAL A 76 38.96 -11.79 11.77
CA VAL A 76 38.15 -12.93 12.23
C VAL A 76 36.74 -12.86 11.61
N LEU A 77 36.22 -13.99 11.14
CA LEU A 77 34.87 -14.14 10.59
C LEU A 77 33.96 -14.74 11.65
N LEU A 78 33.11 -13.92 12.26
CA LEU A 78 32.11 -14.37 13.21
C LEU A 78 30.87 -14.83 12.45
N LEU A 79 30.40 -16.06 12.69
CA LEU A 79 29.16 -16.59 12.15
C LEU A 79 28.22 -16.97 13.30
N GLU A 80 26.93 -16.74 13.13
CA GLU A 80 25.93 -17.13 14.13
C GLU A 80 25.87 -18.65 14.27
N ARG A 81 25.76 -19.11 15.52
CA ARG A 81 25.56 -20.51 15.87
C ARG A 81 24.20 -21.03 15.38
N PRO A 82 24.12 -22.29 14.88
CA PRO A 82 22.85 -22.86 14.45
C PRO A 82 21.97 -23.22 15.65
N SER A 83 20.66 -23.08 15.50
CA SER A 83 19.70 -23.46 16.53
C SER A 83 19.65 -25.00 16.70
N PRO A 84 19.15 -25.52 17.84
CA PRO A 84 18.97 -26.97 18.01
C PRO A 84 18.08 -27.61 16.94
N GLU A 85 17.07 -26.89 16.47
CA GLU A 85 16.18 -27.32 15.39
C GLU A 85 16.92 -27.42 14.05
N GLU A 86 17.78 -26.44 13.74
CA GLU A 86 18.59 -26.42 12.51
C GLU A 86 19.63 -27.56 12.48
N LEU A 87 20.24 -27.88 13.62
CA LEU A 87 21.16 -29.01 13.75
C LEU A 87 20.46 -30.36 13.55
N SER A 88 19.17 -30.45 13.85
CA SER A 88 18.33 -31.64 13.68
C SER A 88 17.74 -31.80 12.27
N GLY A 89 17.78 -30.73 11.45
CA GLY A 89 17.29 -30.70 10.08
C GLY A 89 18.20 -31.38 9.05
N SER A 90 17.93 -31.12 7.78
CA SER A 90 18.70 -31.65 6.64
C SER A 90 20.16 -31.17 6.69
N ARG A 91 21.10 -32.12 6.57
CA ARG A 91 22.54 -31.84 6.48
C ARG A 91 22.85 -30.93 5.28
N ASP A 92 22.19 -31.17 4.16
CA ASP A 92 22.42 -30.46 2.90
C ASP A 92 22.00 -28.99 3.01
N ASP A 93 20.85 -28.72 3.64
CA ASP A 93 20.36 -27.36 3.87
C ASP A 93 21.24 -26.60 4.87
N LEU A 94 21.73 -27.30 5.89
CA LEU A 94 22.64 -26.73 6.89
C LEU A 94 23.98 -26.35 6.25
N LEU A 95 24.60 -27.23 5.47
CA LEU A 95 25.85 -26.95 4.76
C LEU A 95 25.66 -25.83 3.71
N GLY A 96 24.55 -25.83 2.98
CA GLY A 96 24.20 -24.76 2.04
C GLY A 96 24.06 -23.40 2.71
N ARG A 97 23.41 -23.32 3.88
CA ARG A 97 23.31 -22.08 4.68
C ARG A 97 24.66 -21.55 5.11
N TYR A 98 25.52 -22.41 5.68
CA TYR A 98 26.82 -21.97 6.18
C TYR A 98 27.83 -21.67 5.07
N TRP A 99 27.72 -22.33 3.91
CA TRP A 99 28.45 -21.92 2.70
C TRP A 99 28.12 -20.48 2.34
N ARG A 100 26.83 -20.13 2.34
CA ARG A 100 26.35 -18.77 2.02
C ARG A 100 26.85 -17.73 3.01
N LEU A 101 26.78 -18.01 4.32
CA LEU A 101 27.29 -17.11 5.37
C LEU A 101 28.80 -16.91 5.29
N LEU A 102 29.56 -17.99 5.09
CA LEU A 102 31.02 -17.94 4.95
C LEU A 102 31.44 -17.19 3.68
N PHE A 103 30.72 -17.42 2.57
CA PHE A 103 30.92 -16.67 1.33
C PHE A 103 30.69 -15.17 1.53
N HIS A 104 29.56 -14.79 2.13
CA HIS A 104 29.22 -13.39 2.39
C HIS A 104 30.29 -12.69 3.27
N ALA A 105 30.70 -13.32 4.38
CA ALA A 105 31.74 -12.77 5.26
C ALA A 105 33.12 -12.68 4.58
N SER A 106 33.44 -13.63 3.70
CA SER A 106 34.70 -13.64 2.94
C SER A 106 34.78 -12.50 1.92
N VAL A 107 33.65 -12.16 1.26
CA VAL A 107 33.58 -11.01 0.37
C VAL A 107 33.83 -9.70 1.13
N HIS A 108 33.21 -9.52 2.30
CA HIS A 108 33.45 -8.37 3.18
C HIS A 108 34.92 -8.22 3.57
N ARG A 109 35.57 -9.32 3.96
CA ARG A 109 37.00 -9.32 4.29
C ARG A 109 37.85 -8.90 3.09
N GLU A 110 37.61 -9.46 1.90
CA GLU A 110 38.38 -9.14 0.70
C GLU A 110 38.21 -7.68 0.27
N LEU A 111 36.98 -7.14 0.34
CA LEU A 111 36.70 -5.72 0.11
C LEU A 111 37.44 -4.83 1.11
N GLY A 112 37.41 -5.20 2.40
CA GLY A 112 38.13 -4.51 3.47
C GLY A 112 39.62 -4.39 3.18
N LEU A 113 40.25 -5.48 2.74
CA LEU A 113 41.68 -5.54 2.44
C LEU A 113 42.04 -4.78 1.14
N ARG A 114 41.30 -5.00 0.05
CA ARG A 114 41.63 -4.41 -1.26
C ARG A 114 41.32 -2.91 -1.34
N LEU A 115 40.30 -2.46 -0.61
CA LEU A 115 39.81 -1.08 -0.67
C LEU A 115 40.15 -0.30 0.62
N GLU A 116 41.08 -0.77 1.46
CA GLU A 116 41.47 -0.10 2.71
C GLU A 116 41.82 1.39 2.49
N GLY A 117 42.58 1.68 1.43
CA GLY A 117 42.97 3.05 1.03
C GLY A 117 42.02 3.79 0.07
N LEU A 118 40.80 3.29 -0.15
CA LEU A 118 39.86 3.87 -1.13
C LEU A 118 39.52 5.33 -0.78
N THR A 119 39.80 6.24 -1.73
CA THR A 119 39.46 7.66 -1.59
C THR A 119 37.95 7.88 -1.77
N PRO A 120 37.37 8.95 -1.20
CA PRO A 120 35.97 9.31 -1.45
C PRO A 120 35.64 9.55 -2.94
N ALA A 121 36.63 9.93 -3.75
CA ALA A 121 36.45 10.05 -5.20
C ALA A 121 36.30 8.67 -5.87
N GLY A 122 37.18 7.72 -5.56
CA GLY A 122 37.11 6.36 -6.12
C GLY A 122 35.88 5.57 -5.67
N LEU A 123 35.32 5.87 -4.49
CA LEU A 123 34.04 5.31 -4.05
C LEU A 123 32.86 5.88 -4.86
N ARG A 124 32.87 7.19 -5.13
CA ARG A 124 31.83 7.85 -5.92
C ARG A 124 31.79 7.35 -7.36
N GLU A 125 32.94 7.16 -7.99
CA GLU A 125 33.04 6.61 -9.35
C GLU A 125 32.36 5.22 -9.46
N ARG A 126 32.56 4.36 -8.45
CA ARG A 126 31.89 3.05 -8.37
C ARG A 126 30.38 3.16 -8.18
N ILE A 127 29.93 4.07 -7.32
CA ILE A 127 28.50 4.34 -7.13
C ILE A 127 27.87 4.90 -8.42
N GLU A 128 28.57 5.78 -9.13
CA GLU A 128 28.13 6.32 -10.43
C GLU A 128 28.06 5.23 -11.51
N ALA A 129 28.97 4.24 -11.50
CA ALA A 129 28.93 3.09 -12.40
C ALA A 129 27.72 2.16 -12.15
N ILE A 130 27.25 2.07 -10.90
CA ILE A 130 26.00 1.36 -10.55
C ILE A 130 24.77 2.20 -10.90
N GLY A 131 24.88 3.51 -10.73
CA GLY A 131 23.80 4.48 -10.88
C GLY A 131 23.34 5.02 -9.52
N PRO A 132 23.20 6.36 -9.35
CA PRO A 132 22.82 6.93 -8.05
C PRO A 132 21.38 6.57 -7.64
N ALA A 133 20.49 6.30 -8.59
CA ALA A 133 19.10 5.88 -8.32
C ALA A 133 19.06 4.44 -7.78
N GLU A 134 19.77 3.58 -8.51
CA GLU A 134 20.00 2.17 -8.23
C GLU A 134 20.66 1.97 -6.87
N PHE A 135 21.68 2.77 -6.54
CA PHE A 135 22.39 2.67 -5.27
C PHE A 135 21.53 3.16 -4.08
N GLU A 136 20.62 4.11 -4.30
CA GLU A 136 19.66 4.52 -3.28
C GLU A 136 18.60 3.43 -3.01
N GLU A 137 18.13 2.74 -4.05
CA GLU A 137 17.31 1.53 -3.92
C GLU A 137 18.05 0.46 -3.10
N VAL A 138 19.31 0.18 -3.45
CA VAL A 138 20.16 -0.77 -2.72
C VAL A 138 20.23 -0.41 -1.24
N ARG A 139 20.54 0.85 -0.91
CA ARG A 139 20.61 1.32 0.49
C ARG A 139 19.29 1.09 1.21
N ASN A 140 18.18 1.46 0.59
CA ASN A 140 16.84 1.33 1.18
C ASN A 140 16.49 -0.14 1.43
N VAL A 141 16.78 -1.03 0.48
CA VAL A 141 16.55 -2.48 0.61
C VAL A 141 17.39 -3.08 1.74
N LEU A 142 18.69 -2.76 1.78
CA LEU A 142 19.58 -3.28 2.82
C LEU A 142 19.19 -2.77 4.21
N GLN A 143 18.77 -1.51 4.35
CA GLN A 143 18.24 -0.98 5.61
C GLN A 143 16.93 -1.65 6.01
N GLN A 144 16.02 -1.84 5.06
CA GLN A 144 14.71 -2.46 5.29
C GLN A 144 14.84 -3.93 5.72
N ASP A 145 15.77 -4.67 5.11
CA ASP A 145 16.04 -6.07 5.45
C ASP A 145 16.93 -6.22 6.71
N GLY A 146 17.29 -5.11 7.36
CA GLY A 146 18.10 -5.10 8.59
C GLY A 146 19.57 -5.45 8.38
N GLN A 147 20.07 -5.34 7.14
CA GLN A 147 21.46 -5.62 6.77
C GLN A 147 22.36 -4.38 6.89
N LEU A 148 21.78 -3.17 6.88
CA LEU A 148 22.51 -1.91 6.97
C LEU A 148 21.93 -0.99 8.06
N ALA A 149 22.80 -0.32 8.83
CA ALA A 149 22.37 0.68 9.80
C ALA A 149 21.78 1.93 9.10
N PRO A 150 20.78 2.61 9.70
CA PRO A 150 20.25 3.87 9.16
C PRO A 150 21.29 4.99 9.02
N THR A 151 22.33 4.97 9.86
CA THR A 151 23.42 5.96 9.87
C THR A 151 24.69 5.45 9.17
N ALA A 152 24.62 4.33 8.43
CA ALA A 152 25.76 3.80 7.70
C ALA A 152 26.20 4.77 6.59
N ASP A 153 27.51 4.88 6.38
CA ASP A 153 28.08 5.69 5.32
C ASP A 153 28.03 4.97 3.96
N ASP A 154 28.38 5.70 2.89
CA ASP A 154 28.37 5.18 1.52
C ASP A 154 29.30 3.97 1.35
N ARG A 155 30.40 3.91 2.13
CA ARG A 155 31.38 2.82 2.08
C ARG A 155 30.79 1.54 2.65
N ALA A 156 30.20 1.60 3.85
CA ALA A 156 29.53 0.45 4.46
C ALA A 156 28.37 -0.05 3.58
N ALA A 157 27.59 0.87 2.99
CA ALA A 157 26.52 0.53 2.06
C ALA A 157 27.04 -0.20 0.80
N TYR A 158 28.14 0.27 0.20
CA TYR A 158 28.76 -0.37 -0.96
C TYR A 158 29.28 -1.78 -0.64
N PHE A 159 29.91 -1.95 0.52
CA PHE A 159 30.49 -3.24 0.91
C PHE A 159 29.40 -4.29 1.14
N GLU A 160 28.34 -3.90 1.86
CA GLU A 160 27.19 -4.78 2.08
C GLU A 160 26.48 -5.12 0.78
N PHE A 161 26.30 -4.14 -0.10
CA PHE A 161 25.74 -4.36 -1.42
C PHE A 161 26.52 -5.38 -2.25
N ALA A 162 27.84 -5.22 -2.33
CA ALA A 162 28.70 -6.11 -3.11
C ALA A 162 28.63 -7.56 -2.58
N ALA A 163 28.69 -7.74 -1.25
CA ALA A 163 28.53 -9.05 -0.62
C ALA A 163 27.16 -9.67 -0.91
N ARG A 164 26.09 -8.90 -0.73
CA ARG A 164 24.71 -9.37 -0.93
C ARG A 164 24.39 -9.69 -2.39
N PHE A 165 24.84 -8.85 -3.33
CA PHE A 165 24.60 -9.06 -4.76
C PHE A 165 25.31 -10.32 -5.28
N LEU A 166 26.58 -10.52 -4.90
CA LEU A 166 27.33 -11.72 -5.27
C LEU A 166 26.73 -12.97 -4.63
N GLU A 167 26.27 -12.90 -3.38
CA GLU A 167 25.56 -13.99 -2.71
C GLU A 167 24.31 -14.42 -3.51
N LEU A 168 23.46 -13.46 -3.90
CA LEU A 168 22.28 -13.77 -4.70
C LEU A 168 22.66 -14.36 -6.06
N ARG A 169 23.66 -13.79 -6.74
CA ARG A 169 24.11 -14.25 -8.06
C ARG A 169 24.51 -15.72 -8.09
N PHE A 170 25.23 -16.19 -7.06
CA PHE A 170 25.75 -17.56 -7.06
C PHE A 170 24.82 -18.56 -6.37
N PHE A 171 24.04 -18.16 -5.37
CA PHE A 171 23.20 -19.08 -4.60
C PHE A 171 21.73 -19.10 -5.03
N ASN A 172 21.20 -17.98 -5.54
CA ASN A 172 19.82 -17.91 -6.03
C ASN A 172 19.62 -16.70 -6.97
N PRO A 173 20.07 -16.78 -8.24
CA PRO A 173 20.02 -15.64 -9.17
C PRO A 173 18.60 -15.18 -9.47
N ALA A 174 17.60 -16.06 -9.30
CA ALA A 174 16.19 -15.72 -9.49
C ALA A 174 15.68 -14.67 -8.49
N LEU A 175 16.36 -14.48 -7.35
CA LEU A 175 16.02 -13.46 -6.37
C LEU A 175 16.57 -12.07 -6.71
N ILE A 176 17.52 -11.92 -7.65
CA ILE A 176 18.09 -10.60 -7.99
C ILE A 176 17.01 -9.62 -8.48
N PRO A 177 16.14 -9.96 -9.44
CA PRO A 177 15.08 -9.06 -9.91
C PRO A 177 14.02 -8.75 -8.84
N VAL A 178 13.95 -9.54 -7.77
CA VAL A 178 13.02 -9.35 -6.65
C VAL A 178 13.66 -8.51 -5.55
N CYS A 179 14.96 -8.70 -5.32
CA CYS A 179 15.73 -7.96 -4.34
C CYS A 179 16.04 -6.53 -4.79
N PHE A 180 16.46 -6.39 -6.04
CA PHE A 180 16.85 -5.13 -6.65
C PHE A 180 16.20 -4.98 -8.03
N PRO A 181 14.87 -4.83 -8.11
CA PRO A 181 14.14 -4.71 -9.37
C PRO A 181 14.64 -3.60 -10.29
N GLY A 182 15.23 -2.52 -9.75
CA GLY A 182 15.84 -1.48 -10.58
C GLY A 182 17.20 -1.84 -11.19
N LEU A 183 17.90 -2.87 -10.70
CA LEU A 183 19.24 -3.20 -11.16
C LEU A 183 19.22 -4.11 -12.39
N SER A 184 20.07 -3.78 -13.37
CA SER A 184 20.48 -4.74 -14.39
C SER A 184 21.66 -5.56 -13.86
N ALA A 185 21.50 -6.87 -13.74
CA ALA A 185 22.48 -7.75 -13.11
C ALA A 185 23.83 -7.83 -13.85
N ALA A 186 23.83 -7.65 -15.17
CA ALA A 186 25.05 -7.79 -15.98
C ALA A 186 26.03 -6.60 -15.80
N PRO A 187 25.61 -5.32 -15.94
CA PRO A 187 26.47 -4.16 -15.69
C PRO A 187 27.03 -4.11 -14.27
N VAL A 188 26.20 -4.39 -13.26
CA VAL A 188 26.61 -4.40 -11.85
C VAL A 188 27.68 -5.47 -11.60
N ALA A 189 27.51 -6.66 -12.16
CA ALA A 189 28.50 -7.71 -12.01
C ALA A 189 29.83 -7.36 -12.67
N ALA A 190 29.79 -6.67 -13.82
CA ALA A 190 31.01 -6.17 -14.46
C ALA A 190 31.70 -5.10 -13.59
N ALA A 191 30.95 -4.20 -12.97
CA ALA A 191 31.49 -3.21 -12.05
C ALA A 191 32.15 -3.86 -10.81
N LEU A 192 31.49 -4.86 -10.20
CA LEU A 192 31.99 -5.54 -9.00
C LEU A 192 33.17 -6.50 -9.28
N ALA A 193 33.26 -7.06 -10.49
CA ALA A 193 34.35 -7.97 -10.87
C ALA A 193 35.74 -7.31 -10.79
N GLY A 194 35.81 -5.98 -10.94
CA GLY A 194 37.04 -5.20 -10.76
C GLY A 194 37.49 -5.08 -9.30
N ASP A 195 36.57 -5.23 -8.34
CA ASP A 195 36.86 -5.07 -6.91
C ASP A 195 37.09 -6.43 -6.23
N VAL A 196 36.31 -7.46 -6.55
CA VAL A 196 36.37 -8.78 -5.89
C VAL A 196 36.23 -9.93 -6.90
N ASP A 197 37.09 -10.94 -6.75
CA ASP A 197 36.95 -12.23 -7.46
C ASP A 197 35.86 -13.09 -6.80
N GLY A 198 34.60 -12.82 -7.14
CA GLY A 198 33.44 -13.51 -6.59
C GLY A 198 33.40 -15.01 -6.95
N LEU A 199 33.81 -15.38 -8.16
CA LEU A 199 33.80 -16.78 -8.61
C LEU A 199 34.86 -17.62 -7.88
N GLY A 200 36.07 -17.08 -7.73
CA GLY A 200 37.13 -17.74 -6.97
C GLY A 200 36.78 -17.87 -5.48
N LEU A 201 36.08 -16.90 -4.89
CA LEU A 201 35.56 -17.02 -3.52
C LEU A 201 34.47 -18.09 -3.41
N PHE A 202 33.53 -18.16 -4.36
CA PHE A 202 32.43 -19.14 -4.34
C PHE A 202 32.93 -20.58 -4.30
N HIS A 203 33.95 -20.89 -5.12
CA HIS A 203 34.56 -22.22 -5.12
C HIS A 203 35.37 -22.51 -3.85
N ARG A 204 36.11 -21.53 -3.31
CA ARG A 204 36.96 -21.71 -2.12
C ARG A 204 36.17 -21.88 -0.83
N THR A 205 34.99 -21.26 -0.71
CA THR A 205 34.17 -21.33 0.50
C THR A 205 33.22 -22.53 0.53
N ARG A 206 33.20 -23.38 -0.51
CA ARG A 206 32.28 -24.52 -0.63
C ARG A 206 32.59 -25.62 0.38
N PRO A 207 31.69 -25.95 1.32
CA PRO A 207 31.88 -27.07 2.23
C PRO A 207 31.82 -28.42 1.51
N PRO A 208 32.65 -29.40 1.90
CA PRO A 208 32.56 -30.75 1.38
C PRO A 208 31.17 -31.35 1.61
N GLY A 209 30.52 -31.82 0.54
CA GLY A 209 29.18 -32.40 0.59
C GLY A 209 28.03 -31.40 0.56
N ALA A 210 28.29 -30.10 0.38
CA ALA A 210 27.21 -29.14 0.14
C ALA A 210 26.56 -29.38 -1.25
N PRO A 211 25.22 -29.43 -1.34
CA PRO A 211 24.52 -29.60 -2.62
C PRO A 211 24.81 -28.43 -3.55
N ASP A 212 24.79 -28.67 -4.87
CA ASP A 212 24.76 -27.56 -5.81
C ASP A 212 23.44 -26.79 -5.62
N PRO A 213 23.47 -25.45 -5.61
CA PRO A 213 22.26 -24.66 -5.50
C PRO A 213 21.43 -24.84 -6.79
N ALA A 214 20.46 -25.76 -6.76
CA ALA A 214 19.55 -26.04 -7.86
C ALA A 214 18.09 -25.74 -7.43
N PRO A 215 17.30 -25.00 -8.23
CA PRO A 215 15.90 -24.74 -7.93
C PRO A 215 15.05 -26.01 -8.13
N ARG A 216 14.21 -26.37 -7.14
CA ARG A 216 13.23 -27.46 -7.24
C ARG A 216 11.92 -27.00 -7.89
N THR A 217 11.22 -27.93 -8.56
CA THR A 217 9.91 -27.73 -9.22
C THR A 217 8.94 -28.90 -8.92
N ASP A 218 7.63 -28.67 -9.08
CA ASP A 218 6.51 -29.11 -8.21
C ASP A 218 5.60 -30.28 -8.73
N ASP A 219 6.04 -31.54 -8.94
CA ASP A 219 5.09 -32.62 -9.37
C ASP A 219 5.52 -34.10 -9.05
N GLN A 220 4.76 -34.87 -8.19
CA GLN A 220 4.26 -36.30 -8.35
C GLN A 220 4.09 -37.24 -7.09
N SER A 221 3.02 -38.11 -7.05
CA SER A 221 2.92 -39.48 -6.39
C SER A 221 1.60 -40.30 -6.72
N ASP A 222 1.58 -41.65 -6.56
CA ASP A 222 0.58 -42.70 -7.03
C ASP A 222 -0.18 -43.54 -5.94
N GLU A 223 -1.48 -43.89 -6.15
CA GLU A 223 -2.23 -45.04 -5.54
C GLU A 223 -3.66 -45.18 -6.16
N SER A 224 -3.94 -46.21 -6.97
CA SER A 224 -4.99 -46.11 -8.02
C SER A 224 -6.14 -47.18 -8.02
N HIS A 225 -5.91 -48.48 -7.96
CA HIS A 225 -6.90 -49.44 -8.48
C HIS A 225 -8.34 -49.48 -7.87
N ASP A 226 -8.49 -49.47 -6.53
CA ASP A 226 -9.82 -49.63 -5.88
C ASP A 226 -10.69 -48.38 -5.92
N PHE A 227 -10.05 -47.23 -6.16
CA PHE A 227 -10.73 -45.94 -6.21
C PHE A 227 -11.62 -45.83 -7.47
N TYR A 228 -11.28 -46.55 -8.54
CA TYR A 228 -11.85 -46.43 -9.88
C TYR A 228 -13.36 -46.64 -9.93
N HIS A 229 -13.81 -47.80 -9.46
CA HIS A 229 -15.22 -48.20 -9.58
C HIS A 229 -16.16 -47.42 -8.64
N LYS A 230 -15.62 -46.77 -7.60
CA LYS A 230 -16.38 -45.86 -6.74
C LYS A 230 -16.69 -44.56 -7.47
N LEU A 231 -15.71 -44.04 -8.22
CA LEU A 231 -15.79 -42.75 -8.91
C LEU A 231 -16.70 -42.77 -10.11
N THR A 232 -16.65 -43.81 -10.94
CA THR A 232 -17.50 -43.94 -12.13
C THR A 232 -19.00 -43.95 -11.76
N ARG A 233 -19.36 -44.48 -10.58
CA ARG A 233 -20.75 -44.43 -10.08
C ARG A 233 -21.17 -43.05 -9.58
N GLN A 234 -20.24 -42.30 -8.99
CA GLN A 234 -20.49 -40.92 -8.56
C GLN A 234 -20.61 -39.97 -9.76
N ALA A 235 -19.79 -40.16 -10.80
CA ALA A 235 -19.78 -39.37 -12.03
C ALA A 235 -21.15 -39.40 -12.74
N ARG A 236 -21.73 -40.60 -12.92
CA ARG A 236 -23.05 -40.75 -13.55
C ARG A 236 -24.18 -40.05 -12.79
N ARG A 237 -24.14 -40.06 -11.46
CA ARG A 237 -25.13 -39.35 -10.62
C ARG A 237 -25.00 -37.83 -10.76
N ALA A 238 -23.78 -37.31 -10.83
CA ALA A 238 -23.53 -35.89 -11.03
C ALA A 238 -24.02 -35.40 -12.40
N GLY A 239 -23.72 -36.15 -13.47
CA GLY A 239 -24.19 -35.84 -14.82
C GLY A 239 -25.72 -35.83 -14.94
N ALA A 240 -26.40 -36.81 -14.33
CA ALA A 240 -27.87 -36.85 -14.28
C ALA A 240 -28.49 -35.66 -13.52
N GLY A 241 -27.74 -35.03 -12.62
CA GLY A 241 -28.14 -33.81 -11.90
C GLY A 241 -27.84 -32.50 -12.63
N GLY A 242 -27.29 -32.55 -13.86
CA GLY A 242 -26.89 -31.36 -14.63
C GLY A 242 -25.50 -30.81 -14.28
N ASP A 243 -24.73 -31.51 -13.45
CA ASP A 243 -23.39 -31.11 -13.06
C ASP A 243 -22.31 -31.73 -13.98
N THR A 244 -22.11 -31.09 -15.14
CA THR A 244 -21.17 -31.54 -16.19
C THR A 244 -19.71 -31.51 -15.73
N VAL A 245 -19.33 -30.58 -14.84
CA VAL A 245 -17.95 -30.47 -14.34
C VAL A 245 -17.67 -31.54 -13.30
N ALA A 246 -18.59 -31.75 -12.34
CA ALA A 246 -18.45 -32.82 -11.37
C ALA A 246 -18.39 -34.21 -12.04
N ALA A 247 -19.22 -34.44 -13.07
CA ALA A 247 -19.18 -35.65 -13.87
C ALA A 247 -17.82 -35.86 -14.53
N ALA A 248 -17.28 -34.82 -15.19
CA ALA A 248 -15.99 -34.87 -15.86
C ALA A 248 -14.83 -35.16 -14.88
N ILE A 249 -14.77 -34.46 -13.74
CA ILE A 249 -13.71 -34.64 -12.73
C ILE A 249 -13.76 -36.05 -12.15
N LEU A 250 -14.95 -36.57 -11.84
CA LEU A 250 -15.11 -37.91 -11.30
C LEU A 250 -14.75 -38.98 -12.35
N HIS A 251 -15.00 -38.77 -13.64
CA HIS A 251 -14.53 -39.65 -14.71
C HIS A 251 -13.00 -39.58 -14.93
N THR A 252 -12.36 -38.41 -14.80
CA THR A 252 -10.89 -38.31 -14.83
C THR A 252 -10.26 -39.01 -13.64
N ARG A 253 -10.80 -38.79 -12.44
CA ARG A 253 -10.34 -39.46 -11.23
C ARG A 253 -10.51 -40.96 -11.35
N ALA A 254 -11.53 -41.42 -12.08
CA ALA A 254 -11.68 -42.81 -12.46
C ALA A 254 -10.56 -43.22 -13.43
N ALA A 255 -10.32 -42.51 -14.53
CA ALA A 255 -9.29 -42.86 -15.51
C ALA A 255 -7.88 -43.03 -14.92
N ARG A 256 -7.45 -42.15 -14.01
CA ARG A 256 -6.12 -42.21 -13.37
C ARG A 256 -5.92 -43.42 -12.50
N VAL A 257 -7.04 -43.89 -11.96
CA VAL A 257 -7.04 -44.92 -10.95
C VAL A 257 -7.52 -46.26 -11.52
N ALA A 258 -7.87 -46.26 -12.81
CA ALA A 258 -8.40 -47.40 -13.55
C ALA A 258 -7.31 -48.44 -13.93
N PRO A 259 -7.65 -49.74 -13.93
CA PRO A 259 -6.89 -50.74 -14.67
C PRO A 259 -6.77 -50.36 -16.16
N VAL A 260 -5.64 -50.71 -16.79
CA VAL A 260 -5.31 -50.41 -18.21
C VAL A 260 -6.47 -50.68 -19.19
N ALA A 261 -7.25 -51.74 -18.97
CA ALA A 261 -8.39 -52.11 -19.82
C ALA A 261 -9.58 -51.12 -19.75
N LEU A 262 -9.68 -50.33 -18.68
CA LEU A 262 -10.80 -49.45 -18.37
C LEU A 262 -10.42 -47.96 -18.44
N THR A 263 -9.13 -47.65 -18.55
CA THR A 263 -8.58 -46.30 -18.67
C THR A 263 -9.14 -45.54 -19.88
N VAL A 264 -9.14 -46.17 -21.06
CA VAL A 264 -9.60 -45.52 -22.32
C VAL A 264 -11.07 -45.11 -22.22
N LEU A 265 -11.92 -46.00 -21.71
CA LEU A 265 -13.35 -45.75 -21.55
C LEU A 265 -13.65 -44.59 -20.58
N ALA A 266 -12.89 -44.50 -19.47
CA ALA A 266 -13.05 -43.42 -18.51
C ALA A 266 -12.52 -42.06 -19.05
N GLN A 267 -11.46 -42.07 -19.85
CA GLN A 267 -10.94 -40.88 -20.53
C GLN A 267 -11.91 -40.34 -21.59
N GLU A 268 -12.53 -41.22 -22.37
CA GLU A 268 -13.55 -40.84 -23.36
C GLU A 268 -14.78 -40.21 -22.69
N ALA A 269 -15.25 -40.80 -21.58
CA ALA A 269 -16.36 -40.25 -20.81
C ALA A 269 -16.05 -38.86 -20.23
N ALA A 270 -14.86 -38.66 -19.67
CA ALA A 270 -14.43 -37.35 -19.16
C ALA A 270 -14.35 -36.28 -20.27
N ARG A 271 -13.85 -36.64 -21.46
CA ARG A 271 -13.79 -35.74 -22.62
C ARG A 271 -15.18 -35.35 -23.11
N ALA A 272 -16.12 -36.29 -23.16
CA ALA A 272 -17.49 -36.02 -23.57
C ALA A 272 -18.18 -35.01 -22.64
N ASP A 273 -17.99 -35.14 -21.32
CA ASP A 273 -18.56 -34.22 -20.32
C ASP A 273 -18.00 -32.78 -20.45
N ILE A 274 -16.70 -32.62 -20.76
CA ILE A 274 -16.10 -31.30 -21.02
C ILE A 274 -16.54 -30.71 -22.36
N HIS A 275 -16.67 -31.53 -23.41
CA HIS A 275 -17.20 -31.04 -24.68
C HIS A 275 -18.63 -30.52 -24.55
N ALA A 276 -19.44 -31.13 -23.69
CA ALA A 276 -20.77 -30.61 -23.34
C ALA A 276 -20.69 -29.23 -22.66
N LEU A 277 -19.71 -29.00 -21.79
CA LEU A 277 -19.45 -27.68 -21.20
C LEU A 277 -19.01 -26.66 -22.27
N VAL A 278 -18.12 -27.02 -23.20
CA VAL A 278 -17.69 -26.13 -24.30
C VAL A 278 -18.87 -25.72 -25.18
N ALA A 279 -19.78 -26.65 -25.47
CA ALA A 279 -20.98 -26.35 -26.25
C ALA A 279 -21.88 -25.31 -25.56
N ARG A 280 -21.95 -25.33 -24.23
CA ARG A 280 -22.66 -24.31 -23.44
C ARG A 280 -21.92 -22.98 -23.44
N LEU A 281 -20.60 -23.00 -23.23
CA LEU A 281 -19.75 -21.79 -23.26
C LEU A 281 -19.83 -21.07 -24.61
N ARG A 282 -19.97 -21.80 -25.73
CA ARG A 282 -20.15 -21.19 -27.06
C ARG A 282 -21.36 -20.25 -27.11
N ARG A 283 -22.46 -20.58 -26.42
CA ARG A 283 -23.67 -19.75 -26.35
C ARG A 283 -23.50 -18.51 -25.47
N VAL A 284 -22.63 -18.59 -24.46
CA VAL A 284 -22.40 -17.53 -23.47
C VAL A 284 -21.38 -16.51 -23.95
N LEU A 285 -20.27 -17.01 -24.51
CA LEU A 285 -19.11 -16.21 -24.85
C LEU A 285 -19.16 -15.69 -26.28
N GLU A 286 -19.92 -16.34 -27.18
CA GLU A 286 -19.96 -16.09 -28.62
C GLU A 286 -18.54 -16.06 -29.24
N PRO A 287 -17.71 -17.10 -29.00
CA PRO A 287 -16.35 -17.14 -29.51
C PRO A 287 -16.32 -17.34 -31.04
N THR A 288 -15.22 -16.96 -31.68
CA THR A 288 -14.95 -17.33 -33.08
C THR A 288 -14.84 -18.85 -33.22
N ASP A 289 -15.09 -19.40 -34.42
CA ASP A 289 -15.02 -20.86 -34.62
C ASP A 289 -13.62 -21.43 -34.31
N THR A 290 -12.56 -20.65 -34.56
CA THR A 290 -11.17 -20.99 -34.22
C THR A 290 -10.92 -21.03 -32.70
N GLU A 291 -11.52 -20.12 -31.95
CA GLU A 291 -11.43 -20.12 -30.48
C GLU A 291 -12.27 -21.23 -29.87
N ALA A 292 -13.46 -21.52 -30.42
CA ALA A 292 -14.29 -22.62 -29.97
C ALA A 292 -13.55 -23.97 -30.09
N GLU A 293 -12.80 -24.16 -31.16
CA GLU A 293 -11.95 -25.34 -31.34
C GLU A 293 -10.74 -25.33 -30.38
N SER A 294 -10.17 -24.15 -30.13
CA SER A 294 -9.10 -23.98 -29.12
C SER A 294 -9.60 -24.29 -27.69
N TRP A 295 -10.83 -23.92 -27.33
CA TRP A 295 -11.47 -24.29 -26.07
C TRP A 295 -11.67 -25.81 -25.95
N ARG A 296 -12.07 -26.49 -27.04
CA ARG A 296 -12.18 -27.95 -27.09
C ARG A 296 -10.83 -28.64 -26.91
N ARG A 297 -9.77 -28.07 -27.47
CA ARG A 297 -8.41 -28.59 -27.35
C ARG A 297 -7.84 -28.41 -25.93
N VAL A 298 -8.05 -27.25 -25.32
CA VAL A 298 -7.34 -26.84 -24.08
C VAL A 298 -8.11 -27.20 -22.81
N LEU A 299 -9.45 -27.16 -22.75
CA LEU A 299 -10.16 -27.51 -21.51
C LEU A 299 -9.93 -28.97 -21.03
N PRO A 300 -9.75 -29.97 -21.90
CA PRO A 300 -9.37 -31.31 -21.46
C PRO A 300 -8.04 -31.37 -20.70
N THR A 301 -7.09 -30.45 -20.94
CA THR A 301 -5.79 -30.46 -20.22
C THR A 301 -5.94 -30.00 -18.76
N LEU A 302 -6.94 -29.16 -18.45
CA LEU A 302 -7.28 -28.82 -17.06
C LEU A 302 -7.81 -30.02 -16.28
N LEU A 303 -8.56 -30.91 -16.95
CA LEU A 303 -9.12 -32.08 -16.28
C LEU A 303 -8.03 -32.94 -15.67
N ASP A 304 -6.89 -33.07 -16.34
CA ASP A 304 -5.80 -33.94 -15.90
C ASP A 304 -5.40 -33.65 -14.44
N LYS A 305 -5.44 -32.40 -13.98
CA LYS A 305 -5.05 -32.04 -12.61
C LYS A 305 -6.25 -31.65 -11.73
N ALA A 306 -7.46 -31.60 -12.28
CA ALA A 306 -8.69 -31.17 -11.59
C ALA A 306 -9.22 -32.16 -10.55
N ASP A 307 -8.65 -33.34 -10.44
CA ASP A 307 -9.06 -34.36 -9.48
C ASP A 307 -8.08 -34.54 -8.30
N GLN A 308 -6.95 -33.81 -8.32
CA GLN A 308 -5.85 -33.96 -7.36
C GLN A 308 -5.90 -32.89 -6.25
N GLY A 309 -6.19 -33.30 -5.01
CA GLY A 309 -6.27 -32.42 -3.82
C GLY A 309 -7.68 -32.29 -3.24
N THR A 310 -7.85 -31.60 -2.09
CA THR A 310 -9.17 -31.41 -1.45
C THR A 310 -10.05 -30.38 -2.16
N ARG A 311 -9.44 -29.36 -2.78
CA ARG A 311 -10.07 -28.35 -3.64
C ARG A 311 -9.09 -27.91 -4.74
N PRO A 312 -8.85 -28.75 -5.76
CA PRO A 312 -7.97 -28.42 -6.87
C PRO A 312 -8.41 -27.14 -7.58
N VAL A 313 -7.42 -26.34 -7.96
CA VAL A 313 -7.66 -25.05 -8.59
C VAL A 313 -8.25 -25.22 -9.98
N GLU A 314 -7.85 -26.27 -10.68
CA GLU A 314 -8.32 -26.63 -12.02
C GLU A 314 -9.81 -27.02 -12.00
N ALA A 315 -10.26 -27.77 -10.99
CA ALA A 315 -11.69 -28.01 -10.77
C ALA A 315 -12.45 -26.71 -10.52
N ALA A 316 -11.88 -25.84 -9.69
CA ALA A 316 -12.49 -24.57 -9.35
C ALA A 316 -12.64 -23.65 -10.59
N ILE A 317 -11.69 -23.68 -11.53
CA ILE A 317 -11.79 -23.00 -12.83
C ILE A 317 -12.94 -23.57 -13.66
N LEU A 318 -13.05 -24.90 -13.77
CA LEU A 318 -14.12 -25.55 -14.52
C LEU A 318 -15.50 -25.22 -13.93
N TYR A 319 -15.65 -25.24 -12.60
CA TYR A 319 -16.89 -24.85 -11.93
C TYR A 319 -17.22 -23.37 -12.11
N ASP A 320 -16.24 -22.47 -12.14
CA ASP A 320 -16.47 -21.06 -12.45
C ASP A 320 -17.00 -20.90 -13.88
N LEU A 321 -16.45 -21.63 -14.86
CA LEU A 321 -16.94 -21.63 -16.25
C LEU A 321 -18.37 -22.17 -16.37
N GLN A 322 -18.69 -23.28 -15.69
CA GLN A 322 -20.05 -23.81 -15.65
C GLN A 322 -21.02 -22.86 -14.96
N ARG A 323 -20.59 -22.17 -13.90
CA ARG A 323 -21.40 -21.15 -13.23
C ARG A 323 -21.62 -19.93 -14.13
N ALA A 324 -20.65 -19.55 -14.96
CA ALA A 324 -20.85 -18.53 -16.00
C ALA A 324 -21.94 -18.94 -17.00
N CYS A 325 -22.00 -20.22 -17.39
CA CYS A 325 -23.10 -20.75 -18.20
C CYS A 325 -24.45 -20.67 -17.49
N HIS A 326 -24.53 -21.13 -16.23
CA HIS A 326 -25.78 -21.05 -15.47
C HIS A 326 -26.27 -19.61 -15.28
N ASP A 327 -25.37 -18.68 -14.94
CA ASP A 327 -25.74 -17.28 -14.72
C ASP A 327 -26.15 -16.56 -16.03
N HIS A 328 -25.90 -17.16 -17.21
CA HIS A 328 -26.37 -16.69 -18.51
C HIS A 328 -27.67 -17.39 -18.97
N GLU A 329 -27.80 -18.69 -18.72
CA GLU A 329 -28.94 -19.52 -19.14
C GLU A 329 -30.21 -19.29 -18.30
N ASP A 330 -30.06 -19.08 -16.99
CA ASP A 330 -31.19 -18.94 -16.06
C ASP A 330 -31.54 -17.48 -15.79
N VAL A 331 -32.83 -17.12 -15.96
CA VAL A 331 -33.35 -15.82 -15.51
C VAL A 331 -33.43 -15.80 -13.98
N ILE A 332 -32.79 -14.81 -13.37
CA ILE A 332 -32.80 -14.55 -11.93
C ILE A 332 -33.96 -13.61 -11.60
N TYR A 333 -34.73 -13.93 -10.56
CA TYR A 333 -35.85 -13.12 -10.09
C TYR A 333 -35.61 -12.61 -8.65
N ALA A 334 -35.86 -11.32 -8.44
CA ALA A 334 -36.07 -10.74 -7.12
C ALA A 334 -37.49 -11.03 -6.63
N LEU A 335 -37.61 -11.31 -5.33
CA LEU A 335 -38.89 -11.49 -4.62
C LEU A 335 -39.05 -10.34 -3.62
N ASP A 336 -39.77 -9.29 -4.01
CA ASP A 336 -39.90 -8.06 -3.20
C ASP A 336 -41.36 -7.81 -2.78
N ALA A 337 -41.74 -8.43 -1.66
CA ALA A 337 -43.07 -8.26 -1.09
C ALA A 337 -43.26 -6.92 -0.39
N ALA A 338 -42.19 -6.31 0.12
CA ALA A 338 -42.25 -5.00 0.76
C ALA A 338 -42.57 -3.91 -0.28
N GLU A 339 -41.90 -3.94 -1.44
CA GLU A 339 -42.17 -3.01 -2.53
C GLU A 339 -43.54 -3.25 -3.19
N TRP A 340 -44.00 -4.50 -3.27
CA TRP A 340 -45.38 -4.82 -3.67
C TRP A 340 -46.41 -4.19 -2.71
N LEU A 341 -46.21 -4.34 -1.39
CA LEU A 341 -47.09 -3.78 -0.37
C LEU A 341 -47.10 -2.24 -0.41
N MET A 342 -45.92 -1.62 -0.42
CA MET A 342 -45.77 -0.15 -0.45
C MET A 342 -46.28 0.47 -1.76
N SER A 343 -46.26 -0.27 -2.87
CA SER A 343 -46.80 0.19 -4.15
C SER A 343 -48.31 -0.09 -4.31
N ALA A 344 -48.98 -0.60 -3.27
CA ALA A 344 -50.37 -1.03 -3.31
C ALA A 344 -50.65 -2.01 -4.47
N GLY A 345 -49.73 -2.95 -4.69
CA GLY A 345 -49.86 -3.99 -5.72
C GLY A 345 -49.53 -3.55 -7.15
N LYS A 346 -49.08 -2.30 -7.37
CA LYS A 346 -48.71 -1.80 -8.71
C LYS A 346 -47.42 -2.43 -9.25
N ARG A 347 -46.52 -2.87 -8.36
CA ARG A 347 -45.28 -3.56 -8.73
C ARG A 347 -45.40 -5.04 -8.42
N PRO A 348 -45.01 -5.97 -9.32
CA PRO A 348 -45.13 -7.40 -9.09
C PRO A 348 -44.16 -7.89 -7.99
N VAL A 349 -44.59 -8.87 -7.19
CA VAL A 349 -43.72 -9.52 -6.18
C VAL A 349 -42.52 -10.20 -6.83
N ARG A 350 -42.71 -10.77 -8.03
CA ARG A 350 -41.65 -11.43 -8.82
C ARG A 350 -41.17 -10.49 -9.92
N ARG A 351 -39.91 -10.04 -9.85
CA ARG A 351 -39.29 -9.12 -10.82
C ARG A 351 -38.04 -9.74 -11.46
N PRO A 352 -37.93 -9.82 -12.80
CA PRO A 352 -36.72 -10.33 -13.46
C PRO A 352 -35.56 -9.33 -13.36
N LEU A 353 -34.33 -9.83 -13.17
CA LEU A 353 -33.11 -9.04 -13.04
C LEU A 353 -32.21 -9.20 -14.28
N ASP A 354 -32.64 -8.65 -15.41
CA ASP A 354 -32.00 -8.87 -16.73
C ASP A 354 -30.58 -8.29 -16.85
N SER A 355 -30.24 -7.31 -16.00
CA SER A 355 -28.93 -6.65 -15.99
C SER A 355 -27.84 -7.46 -15.28
N GLU A 356 -28.20 -8.43 -14.43
CA GLU A 356 -27.21 -9.15 -13.60
C GLU A 356 -26.30 -10.08 -14.40
N ARG A 357 -26.79 -10.67 -15.49
CA ARG A 357 -25.99 -11.56 -16.36
C ARG A 357 -24.76 -10.85 -16.94
N PHE A 358 -24.86 -9.54 -17.23
CA PHE A 358 -23.75 -8.74 -17.74
C PHE A 358 -22.63 -8.56 -16.72
N VAL A 359 -22.90 -8.81 -15.44
CA VAL A 359 -21.99 -8.55 -14.34
C VAL A 359 -21.50 -9.84 -13.68
N ARG A 360 -22.36 -10.86 -13.57
CA ARG A 360 -22.01 -12.18 -13.01
C ARG A 360 -21.08 -12.98 -13.91
N VAL A 361 -21.29 -12.98 -15.22
CA VAL A 361 -20.43 -13.70 -16.19
C VAL A 361 -18.97 -13.24 -16.12
N PRO A 362 -18.62 -11.94 -16.27
CA PRO A 362 -17.23 -11.50 -16.14
C PRO A 362 -16.66 -11.74 -14.74
N ALA A 363 -17.49 -11.69 -13.68
CA ALA A 363 -17.04 -12.03 -12.33
C ALA A 363 -16.62 -13.51 -12.18
N GLN A 364 -17.32 -14.47 -12.81
CA GLN A 364 -16.86 -15.87 -12.81
C GLN A 364 -15.62 -16.06 -13.69
N LEU A 365 -15.55 -15.41 -14.87
CA LEU A 365 -14.37 -15.48 -15.74
C LEU A 365 -13.11 -14.91 -15.07
N ARG A 366 -13.24 -13.86 -14.27
CA ARG A 366 -12.12 -13.30 -13.50
C ARG A 366 -11.65 -14.26 -12.40
N LYS A 367 -12.57 -14.94 -11.71
CA LYS A 367 -12.21 -16.00 -10.75
C LYS A 367 -11.45 -17.13 -11.44
N ALA A 368 -11.92 -17.57 -12.61
CA ALA A 368 -11.23 -18.56 -13.43
C ALA A 368 -9.82 -18.08 -13.85
N THR A 369 -9.68 -16.83 -14.28
CA THR A 369 -8.39 -16.23 -14.67
C THR A 369 -7.42 -16.13 -13.50
N HIS A 370 -7.89 -15.67 -12.33
CA HIS A 370 -7.06 -15.60 -11.13
C HIS A 370 -6.59 -16.98 -10.69
N ARG A 371 -7.47 -17.98 -10.76
CA ARG A 371 -7.17 -19.37 -10.42
C ARG A 371 -6.22 -20.01 -11.44
N LEU A 372 -6.24 -19.62 -12.71
CA LEU A 372 -5.35 -20.16 -13.74
C LEU A 372 -3.86 -20.07 -13.36
N THR A 373 -3.46 -19.03 -12.61
CA THR A 373 -2.08 -18.85 -12.15
C THR A 373 -1.60 -19.97 -11.22
N ALA A 374 -2.54 -20.64 -10.54
CA ALA A 374 -2.26 -21.77 -9.67
C ALA A 374 -2.69 -23.11 -10.29
N ALA A 375 -3.10 -23.12 -11.56
CA ALA A 375 -3.37 -24.33 -12.32
C ALA A 375 -2.06 -24.97 -12.83
N ARG A 376 -1.94 -26.27 -12.64
CA ARG A 376 -0.84 -27.11 -13.14
C ARG A 376 -1.12 -27.46 -14.60
N LEU A 377 -0.55 -26.68 -15.51
CA LEU A 377 -0.64 -26.85 -16.96
C LEU A 377 0.76 -26.66 -17.55
N SER A 378 1.01 -27.25 -18.71
CA SER A 378 2.19 -26.91 -19.51
C SER A 378 2.20 -25.41 -19.79
N ASP A 379 3.37 -24.81 -19.97
CA ASP A 379 3.42 -23.38 -20.20
C ASP A 379 2.68 -22.99 -21.51
N ALA A 380 2.78 -23.84 -22.54
CA ALA A 380 2.01 -23.70 -23.77
C ALA A 380 0.48 -23.72 -23.54
N ASP A 381 -0.03 -24.68 -22.77
CA ASP A 381 -1.47 -24.79 -22.49
C ASP A 381 -1.97 -23.70 -21.54
N ARG A 382 -1.16 -23.32 -20.55
CA ARG A 382 -1.45 -22.20 -19.65
C ARG A 382 -1.54 -20.91 -20.42
N GLN A 383 -0.59 -20.64 -21.32
CA GLN A 383 -0.60 -19.45 -22.17
C GLN A 383 -1.81 -19.47 -23.13
N ALA A 384 -2.12 -20.61 -23.75
CA ALA A 384 -3.28 -20.76 -24.61
C ALA A 384 -4.60 -20.53 -23.85
N LEU A 385 -4.76 -21.14 -22.67
CA LEU A 385 -5.94 -20.94 -21.83
C LEU A 385 -6.02 -19.53 -21.26
N ALA A 386 -4.88 -18.93 -20.90
CA ALA A 386 -4.81 -17.55 -20.43
C ALA A 386 -5.23 -16.58 -21.53
N ALA A 387 -4.84 -16.85 -22.78
CA ALA A 387 -5.27 -16.05 -23.93
C ALA A 387 -6.77 -16.20 -24.17
N LEU A 388 -7.31 -17.42 -24.12
CA LEU A 388 -8.75 -17.69 -24.27
C LEU A 388 -9.59 -17.06 -23.14
N LEU A 389 -9.17 -17.18 -21.88
CA LEU A 389 -9.83 -16.57 -20.73
C LEU A 389 -9.75 -15.04 -20.74
N ARG A 390 -8.59 -14.46 -21.07
CA ARG A 390 -8.44 -13.01 -21.24
C ARG A 390 -9.33 -12.50 -22.37
N GLY A 391 -9.28 -13.11 -23.56
CA GLY A 391 -10.16 -12.72 -24.67
C GLY A 391 -11.64 -12.90 -24.37
N ALA A 392 -12.03 -13.92 -23.59
CA ALA A 392 -13.41 -14.08 -23.11
C ALA A 392 -13.81 -13.02 -22.08
N LEU A 393 -12.91 -12.71 -21.13
CA LEU A 393 -13.12 -11.67 -20.11
C LEU A 393 -13.22 -10.29 -20.76
N ASP A 394 -12.30 -9.94 -21.66
CA ASP A 394 -12.26 -8.66 -22.37
C ASP A 394 -13.55 -8.44 -23.17
N ARG A 395 -14.08 -9.47 -23.85
CA ARG A 395 -15.39 -9.40 -24.53
C ARG A 395 -16.54 -9.25 -23.55
N ALA A 396 -16.53 -9.97 -22.44
CA ALA A 396 -17.57 -9.85 -21.42
C ALA A 396 -17.57 -8.46 -20.78
N GLU A 397 -16.40 -7.91 -20.47
CA GLU A 397 -16.23 -6.54 -19.97
C GLU A 397 -16.59 -5.49 -21.02
N ALA A 398 -16.25 -5.69 -22.29
CA ALA A 398 -16.66 -4.82 -23.39
C ALA A 398 -18.19 -4.76 -23.51
N ARG A 399 -18.89 -5.90 -23.43
CA ARG A 399 -20.36 -5.94 -23.41
C ARG A 399 -20.96 -5.25 -22.18
N LEU A 400 -20.35 -5.42 -21.00
CA LEU A 400 -20.72 -4.71 -19.77
C LEU A 400 -20.60 -3.20 -19.97
N ARG A 401 -19.45 -2.71 -20.46
CA ARG A 401 -19.21 -1.29 -20.72
C ARG A 401 -20.16 -0.74 -21.78
N GLN A 402 -20.38 -1.47 -22.88
CA GLN A 402 -21.32 -1.08 -23.94
C GLN A 402 -22.76 -0.93 -23.41
N ARG A 403 -23.18 -1.79 -22.45
CA ARG A 403 -24.51 -1.72 -21.84
C ARG A 403 -24.64 -0.57 -20.84
N PHE A 404 -23.67 -0.40 -19.94
CA PHE A 404 -23.82 0.50 -18.78
C PHE A 404 -23.20 1.89 -18.97
N ARG A 405 -22.21 2.07 -19.85
CA ARG A 405 -21.63 3.38 -20.16
C ARG A 405 -22.68 4.42 -20.57
N PRO A 406 -23.59 4.17 -21.55
CA PRO A 406 -24.60 5.16 -21.92
C PRO A 406 -25.54 5.45 -20.75
N VAL A 407 -25.97 4.43 -20.00
CA VAL A 407 -26.84 4.59 -18.82
C VAL A 407 -26.22 5.49 -17.77
N LEU A 408 -24.94 5.27 -17.44
CA LEU A 408 -24.21 6.10 -16.48
C LEU A 408 -24.01 7.53 -17.00
N THR A 409 -23.62 7.67 -18.26
CA THR A 409 -23.38 8.98 -18.89
C THR A 409 -24.65 9.82 -18.91
N ASP A 410 -25.77 9.25 -19.38
CA ASP A 410 -27.08 9.93 -19.41
C ASP A 410 -27.58 10.26 -18.00
N ALA A 411 -27.40 9.35 -17.03
CA ALA A 411 -27.82 9.59 -15.66
C ALA A 411 -27.02 10.71 -14.99
N LEU A 412 -25.70 10.80 -15.26
CA LEU A 412 -24.85 11.88 -14.76
C LEU A 412 -25.18 13.22 -15.44
N HIS A 413 -25.41 13.23 -16.76
CA HIS A 413 -25.86 14.43 -17.48
C HIS A 413 -27.19 14.96 -16.93
N ASP A 414 -28.15 14.07 -16.67
CA ASP A 414 -29.46 14.44 -16.12
C ASP A 414 -29.40 14.84 -14.64
N ALA A 415 -28.35 14.45 -13.93
CA ALA A 415 -28.03 14.99 -12.61
C ALA A 415 -27.40 16.40 -12.67
N GLY A 416 -27.17 16.94 -13.87
CA GLY A 416 -26.62 18.28 -14.10
C GLY A 416 -25.11 18.33 -14.32
N LEU A 417 -24.43 17.19 -14.49
CA LEU A 417 -23.01 17.14 -14.80
C LEU A 417 -22.79 17.30 -16.31
N GLN A 418 -22.93 18.54 -16.80
CA GLN A 418 -22.72 18.87 -18.22
C GLN A 418 -21.35 19.51 -18.42
N PRO A 419 -20.41 18.86 -19.12
CA PRO A 419 -19.06 19.37 -19.31
C PRO A 419 -19.03 20.44 -20.40
N ALA A 420 -18.51 21.63 -20.09
CA ALA A 420 -18.35 22.73 -21.04
C ALA A 420 -16.99 22.71 -21.74
N ALA A 421 -15.94 22.27 -21.04
CA ALA A 421 -14.56 22.22 -21.55
C ALA A 421 -14.00 20.80 -21.68
N LEU A 422 -12.92 20.63 -22.46
CA LEU A 422 -12.25 19.34 -22.63
C LEU A 422 -11.81 18.69 -21.30
N PRO A 423 -11.20 19.43 -20.34
CA PRO A 423 -10.90 18.88 -19.01
C PRO A 423 -12.12 18.37 -18.25
N GLU A 424 -13.27 19.02 -18.39
CA GLU A 424 -14.52 18.61 -17.73
C GLU A 424 -15.09 17.34 -18.38
N ARG A 425 -14.98 17.22 -19.71
CA ARG A 425 -15.34 15.99 -20.44
C ARG A 425 -14.48 14.82 -19.99
N ALA A 426 -13.16 15.00 -19.97
CA ALA A 426 -12.22 13.99 -19.49
C ALA A 426 -12.49 13.61 -18.02
N ALA A 427 -12.84 14.59 -17.17
CA ALA A 427 -13.19 14.33 -15.77
C ALA A 427 -14.51 13.54 -15.62
N LEU A 428 -15.52 13.82 -16.46
CA LEU A 428 -16.78 13.10 -16.47
C LEU A 428 -16.60 11.66 -17.00
N GLU A 429 -15.90 11.49 -18.12
CA GLU A 429 -15.56 10.18 -18.69
C GLU A 429 -14.76 9.35 -17.69
N LYS A 430 -13.81 9.98 -16.98
CA LYS A 430 -13.07 9.33 -15.91
C LYS A 430 -13.99 8.82 -14.80
N ALA A 431 -14.96 9.63 -14.35
CA ALA A 431 -15.92 9.20 -13.34
C ALA A 431 -16.77 8.02 -13.84
N VAL A 432 -17.22 8.05 -15.09
CA VAL A 432 -17.94 6.92 -15.72
C VAL A 432 -17.09 5.66 -15.74
N GLU A 433 -15.84 5.75 -16.18
CA GLU A 433 -14.94 4.59 -16.24
C GLU A 433 -14.55 4.07 -14.84
N GLU A 434 -14.41 4.93 -13.83
CA GLU A 434 -14.23 4.51 -12.43
C GLU A 434 -15.43 3.72 -11.90
N LEU A 435 -16.66 4.17 -12.21
CA LEU A 435 -17.88 3.46 -11.84
C LEU A 435 -18.03 2.14 -12.61
N LEU A 436 -17.67 2.09 -13.90
CA LEU A 436 -17.65 0.86 -14.71
C LEU A 436 -16.62 -0.14 -14.19
N ASP A 437 -15.44 0.32 -13.80
CA ASP A 437 -14.42 -0.52 -13.16
C ASP A 437 -14.94 -1.08 -11.83
N ARG A 438 -15.71 -0.29 -11.06
CA ARG A 438 -16.33 -0.75 -9.82
C ARG A 438 -17.41 -1.81 -10.07
N ILE A 439 -18.28 -1.60 -11.05
CA ILE A 439 -19.28 -2.60 -11.47
C ILE A 439 -18.59 -3.88 -11.95
N SER A 440 -17.56 -3.74 -12.79
CA SER A 440 -16.82 -4.87 -13.33
C SER A 440 -16.13 -5.68 -12.23
N SER A 441 -15.49 -5.02 -11.26
CA SER A 441 -14.73 -5.66 -10.17
C SER A 441 -15.60 -6.24 -9.06
N ALA A 442 -16.51 -5.45 -8.49
CA ALA A 442 -17.31 -5.84 -7.32
C ALA A 442 -18.58 -6.60 -7.69
N GLY A 443 -19.03 -6.46 -8.94
CA GLY A 443 -20.26 -7.08 -9.43
C GLY A 443 -21.54 -6.30 -9.12
N PHE A 444 -21.42 -5.11 -8.54
CA PHE A 444 -22.51 -4.20 -8.20
C PHE A 444 -21.97 -2.79 -7.96
N LEU A 445 -22.84 -1.80 -7.92
CA LEU A 445 -22.52 -0.40 -7.63
C LEU A 445 -23.41 0.12 -6.49
N ARG A 446 -22.86 0.85 -5.52
CA ARG A 446 -23.63 1.43 -4.41
C ARG A 446 -23.74 2.94 -4.52
N PHE A 447 -24.71 3.49 -3.80
CA PHE A 447 -24.81 4.93 -3.55
C PHE A 447 -23.51 5.56 -3.05
N ALA A 448 -22.85 4.94 -2.07
CA ALA A 448 -21.57 5.43 -1.53
C ALA A 448 -20.46 5.43 -2.61
N ASP A 449 -20.39 4.41 -3.47
CA ASP A 449 -19.39 4.36 -4.56
C ASP A 449 -19.59 5.54 -5.53
N VAL A 450 -20.86 5.86 -5.89
CA VAL A 450 -21.19 6.99 -6.78
C VAL A 450 -20.87 8.34 -6.14
N ARG A 451 -21.30 8.53 -4.89
CA ARG A 451 -21.01 9.74 -4.12
C ARG A 451 -19.52 9.97 -3.99
N ASP A 452 -18.77 8.94 -3.60
CA ASP A 452 -17.33 9.04 -3.36
C ASP A 452 -16.57 9.30 -4.67
N ALA A 453 -16.98 8.71 -5.79
CA ALA A 453 -16.41 9.00 -7.11
C ALA A 453 -16.61 10.49 -7.48
N LEU A 454 -17.78 11.07 -7.25
CA LEU A 454 -18.05 12.50 -7.48
C LEU A 454 -17.32 13.41 -6.47
N ALA A 455 -17.27 13.00 -5.19
CA ALA A 455 -16.57 13.74 -4.13
C ALA A 455 -15.04 13.78 -4.35
N ARG A 456 -14.45 12.73 -4.92
CA ARG A 456 -13.02 12.68 -5.32
C ARG A 456 -12.75 13.29 -6.70
N GLY A 457 -13.71 13.19 -7.63
CA GLY A 457 -13.59 13.65 -9.01
C GLY A 457 -13.51 15.17 -9.15
N GLN A 458 -13.01 15.63 -10.29
CA GLN A 458 -12.98 17.06 -10.62
C GLN A 458 -14.31 17.56 -11.15
N MET A 459 -15.14 16.69 -11.75
CA MET A 459 -16.50 17.03 -12.14
C MET A 459 -17.40 17.03 -10.90
N LYS A 460 -17.93 18.20 -10.53
CA LYS A 460 -18.71 18.42 -9.30
C LYS A 460 -20.18 18.67 -9.62
N LEU A 461 -21.06 18.39 -8.66
CA LEU A 461 -22.49 18.67 -8.79
C LEU A 461 -22.72 20.18 -8.85
N PRO A 462 -23.66 20.65 -9.69
CA PRO A 462 -24.04 22.05 -9.70
C PRO A 462 -24.61 22.48 -8.35
N ASP A 463 -24.40 23.75 -8.00
CA ASP A 463 -25.02 24.36 -6.82
C ASP A 463 -26.56 24.46 -7.00
N LEU A 464 -27.30 24.34 -5.90
CA LEU A 464 -28.77 24.41 -5.89
C LEU A 464 -29.23 25.87 -6.02
N SER A 465 -30.06 26.17 -7.01
CA SER A 465 -30.37 27.55 -7.40
C SER A 465 -31.86 27.93 -7.42
N GLY A 466 -32.80 27.01 -7.09
CA GLY A 466 -34.24 27.32 -7.11
C GLY A 466 -35.17 26.55 -6.16
N ALA A 467 -36.39 27.09 -5.98
CA ALA A 467 -37.48 26.56 -5.13
C ALA A 467 -37.93 25.10 -5.42
N PRO A 468 -38.07 24.64 -6.68
CA PRO A 468 -38.42 23.24 -6.94
C PRO A 468 -37.27 22.27 -6.63
N GLU A 469 -36.01 22.73 -6.61
CA GLU A 469 -34.84 21.94 -6.19
C GLU A 469 -34.70 21.85 -4.66
N TYR A 470 -35.41 22.69 -3.90
CA TYR A 470 -35.45 22.62 -2.42
C TYR A 470 -36.47 21.59 -1.91
N LEU A 471 -37.50 21.28 -2.71
CA LEU A 471 -38.56 20.31 -2.39
C LEU A 471 -38.40 19.00 -3.18
N GLY A 472 -37.75 19.05 -4.35
CA GLY A 472 -37.38 17.90 -5.15
C GLY A 472 -35.95 17.45 -4.82
N ALA A 473 -35.80 16.15 -4.56
CA ALA A 473 -34.56 15.49 -4.18
C ALA A 473 -33.29 16.09 -4.84
N ASP A 474 -32.26 16.35 -4.02
CA ASP A 474 -30.91 16.77 -4.42
C ASP A 474 -30.40 16.04 -5.69
N PRO A 475 -29.60 16.66 -6.58
CA PRO A 475 -28.99 16.02 -7.75
C PRO A 475 -28.48 14.59 -7.52
N LEU A 476 -27.82 14.32 -6.39
CA LEU A 476 -27.32 12.98 -6.07
C LEU A 476 -28.45 12.00 -5.74
N LEU A 477 -29.52 12.44 -5.08
CA LEU A 477 -30.70 11.61 -4.80
C LEU A 477 -31.56 11.37 -6.05
N ARG A 478 -31.59 12.31 -7.01
CA ARG A 478 -32.16 12.07 -8.34
C ARG A 478 -31.36 11.03 -9.12
N LEU A 479 -30.04 11.14 -9.07
CA LEU A 479 -29.11 10.16 -9.64
C LEU A 479 -29.34 8.78 -9.02
N ASP A 480 -29.42 8.67 -7.68
CA ASP A 480 -29.72 7.42 -6.96
C ASP A 480 -31.03 6.78 -7.43
N LYS A 481 -32.11 7.58 -7.54
CA LYS A 481 -33.41 7.09 -7.98
C LYS A 481 -33.36 6.58 -9.43
N ARG A 482 -32.62 7.27 -10.30
CA ARG A 482 -32.50 6.91 -11.72
C ARG A 482 -31.64 5.68 -11.95
N LEU A 483 -30.48 5.59 -11.31
CA LEU A 483 -29.61 4.42 -11.40
C LEU A 483 -30.32 3.18 -10.85
N ALA A 484 -31.09 3.31 -9.76
CA ALA A 484 -31.91 2.22 -9.25
C ALA A 484 -32.98 1.71 -10.22
N ALA A 485 -33.52 2.59 -11.06
CA ALA A 485 -34.51 2.22 -12.06
C ALA A 485 -33.87 1.61 -13.32
N GLN A 486 -32.72 2.14 -13.76
CA GLN A 486 -32.10 1.75 -15.04
C GLN A 486 -31.10 0.59 -14.91
N MET A 487 -30.54 0.37 -13.70
CA MET A 487 -29.53 -0.65 -13.40
C MET A 487 -30.04 -1.63 -12.33
N ASP A 488 -31.28 -2.07 -12.45
CA ASP A 488 -31.90 -2.98 -11.47
C ASP A 488 -31.09 -4.27 -11.28
N GLY A 489 -30.92 -4.70 -10.03
CA GLY A 489 -30.06 -5.81 -9.61
C GLY A 489 -28.55 -5.50 -9.54
N VAL A 490 -28.09 -4.46 -10.27
CA VAL A 490 -26.67 -4.05 -10.31
C VAL A 490 -26.40 -2.86 -9.41
N TYR A 491 -27.30 -1.87 -9.37
CA TYR A 491 -27.20 -0.70 -8.50
C TYR A 491 -27.96 -0.91 -7.18
N ARG A 492 -27.28 -0.68 -6.05
CA ARG A 492 -27.84 -0.73 -4.70
C ARG A 492 -28.06 0.68 -4.19
N ARG A 493 -29.34 0.99 -3.93
CA ARG A 493 -29.75 2.29 -3.37
C ARG A 493 -29.13 2.53 -2.00
N GLY A 494 -28.93 3.81 -1.69
CA GLY A 494 -28.52 4.23 -0.35
C GLY A 494 -29.54 3.82 0.71
N GLU A 495 -29.06 3.51 1.91
CA GLU A 495 -29.93 3.26 3.06
C GLU A 495 -30.74 4.52 3.43
N SER A 496 -31.77 4.38 4.27
CA SER A 496 -32.60 5.53 4.66
C SER A 496 -31.81 6.63 5.36
N TYR A 497 -30.89 6.28 6.27
CA TYR A 497 -30.10 7.24 7.03
C TYR A 497 -29.13 8.04 6.16
N THR A 498 -28.48 7.41 5.16
CA THR A 498 -27.56 8.13 4.24
C THR A 498 -28.31 9.09 3.33
N ARG A 499 -29.48 8.68 2.82
CA ARG A 499 -30.30 9.53 1.97
C ARG A 499 -30.90 10.72 2.73
N LEU A 500 -31.33 10.49 3.98
CA LEU A 500 -31.83 11.56 4.84
C LEU A 500 -30.72 12.56 5.17
N LEU A 501 -29.52 12.06 5.49
CA LEU A 501 -28.34 12.90 5.72
C LEU A 501 -27.95 13.69 4.46
N GLU A 502 -27.96 13.06 3.29
CA GLU A 502 -27.71 13.72 2.01
C GLU A 502 -28.71 14.85 1.78
N GLY A 503 -30.01 14.57 1.90
CA GLY A 503 -31.05 15.58 1.73
C GLY A 503 -30.90 16.77 2.69
N ALA A 504 -30.57 16.49 3.96
CA ALA A 504 -30.35 17.55 4.96
C ALA A 504 -29.10 18.39 4.66
N THR A 505 -28.01 17.75 4.25
CA THR A 505 -26.73 18.42 3.98
C THR A 505 -26.69 19.13 2.63
N ALA A 506 -27.42 18.65 1.63
CA ALA A 506 -27.53 19.26 0.32
C ALA A 506 -28.04 20.71 0.39
N ILE A 507 -29.04 20.98 1.22
CA ILE A 507 -29.54 22.35 1.43
C ILE A 507 -28.46 23.21 2.09
N ALA A 508 -27.78 22.67 3.10
CA ALA A 508 -26.75 23.37 3.86
C ALA A 508 -25.47 23.64 3.03
N PHE A 509 -25.13 22.77 2.06
CA PHE A 509 -23.85 22.83 1.34
C PHE A 509 -23.99 23.24 -0.13
N GLY A 510 -25.12 22.93 -0.76
CA GLY A 510 -25.42 23.24 -2.15
C GLY A 510 -25.98 24.64 -2.38
N THR A 511 -26.48 25.32 -1.33
CA THR A 511 -27.02 26.69 -1.43
C THR A 511 -26.05 27.75 -0.93
N ARG A 512 -26.11 28.96 -1.51
CA ARG A 512 -25.28 30.09 -1.06
C ARG A 512 -25.58 30.51 0.39
N SER A 513 -26.85 30.56 0.78
CA SER A 513 -27.29 30.93 2.13
C SER A 513 -26.98 29.84 3.16
N GLY A 514 -27.22 28.57 2.82
CA GLY A 514 -26.85 27.43 3.65
C GLY A 514 -25.35 27.39 3.91
N ARG A 515 -24.52 27.51 2.86
CA ARG A 515 -23.06 27.54 3.02
C ARG A 515 -22.61 28.70 3.88
N TRP A 516 -23.23 29.87 3.70
CA TRP A 516 -22.94 31.02 4.53
C TRP A 516 -23.26 30.72 6.01
N ALA A 517 -24.44 30.15 6.31
CA ALA A 517 -24.81 29.78 7.67
C ALA A 517 -23.86 28.73 8.27
N VAL A 518 -23.51 27.68 7.52
CA VAL A 518 -22.59 26.64 7.98
C VAL A 518 -21.20 27.20 8.26
N THR A 519 -20.62 27.95 7.31
CA THR A 519 -19.22 28.40 7.40
C THR A 519 -19.03 29.62 8.29
N ASN A 520 -20.05 30.47 8.44
CA ASN A 520 -19.94 31.71 9.22
C ASN A 520 -20.59 31.63 10.61
N VAL A 521 -21.55 30.71 10.80
CA VAL A 521 -22.30 30.59 12.06
C VAL A 521 -22.08 29.22 12.69
N ALA A 522 -22.50 28.13 12.03
CA ALA A 522 -22.51 26.81 12.63
C ALA A 522 -21.09 26.34 13.00
N VAL A 523 -20.16 26.25 12.04
CA VAL A 523 -18.80 25.73 12.32
C VAL A 523 -18.05 26.58 13.37
N PRO A 524 -17.97 27.91 13.26
CA PRO A 524 -17.22 28.70 14.23
C PRO A 524 -17.86 28.74 15.62
N PHE A 525 -19.16 29.00 15.69
CA PHE A 525 -19.82 29.22 16.99
C PHE A 525 -20.26 27.91 17.64
N LEU A 526 -20.74 26.91 16.90
CA LEU A 526 -21.03 25.59 17.50
C LEU A 526 -19.73 24.92 17.96
N GLY A 527 -18.66 25.01 17.16
CA GLY A 527 -17.34 24.50 17.55
C GLY A 527 -16.78 25.18 18.80
N ALA A 528 -16.94 26.51 18.90
CA ALA A 528 -16.55 27.26 20.10
C ALA A 528 -17.40 26.90 21.32
N PHE A 529 -18.71 26.71 21.14
CA PHE A 529 -19.64 26.30 22.20
C PHE A 529 -19.23 24.94 22.76
N LEU A 530 -19.07 23.94 21.88
CA LEU A 530 -18.65 22.60 22.28
C LEU A 530 -17.31 22.62 23.01
N LEU A 531 -16.31 23.36 22.50
CA LEU A 531 -15.00 23.45 23.16
C LEU A 531 -15.10 24.13 24.55
N ALA A 532 -15.89 25.19 24.69
CA ALA A 532 -16.11 25.84 25.97
C ALA A 532 -16.78 24.91 27.00
N GLU A 533 -17.79 24.16 26.55
CA GLU A 533 -18.45 23.11 27.36
C GLU A 533 -17.48 22.01 27.81
N PHE A 534 -16.61 21.56 26.91
CA PHE A 534 -15.61 20.55 27.25
C PHE A 534 -14.60 21.05 28.29
N VAL A 535 -14.14 22.30 28.17
CA VAL A 535 -13.27 22.90 29.19
C VAL A 535 -13.97 22.97 30.54
N TRP A 536 -15.26 23.32 30.57
CA TRP A 536 -16.06 23.28 31.79
C TRP A 536 -16.10 21.86 32.39
N MET A 537 -16.37 20.83 31.60
CA MET A 537 -16.43 19.44 32.08
C MET A 537 -15.11 18.96 32.69
N LEU A 538 -13.95 19.35 32.13
CA LEU A 538 -12.65 19.03 32.71
C LEU A 538 -12.41 19.68 34.07
N VAL A 539 -12.96 20.87 34.29
CA VAL A 539 -12.88 21.60 35.57
C VAL A 539 -13.93 21.07 36.56
N PHE A 540 -15.06 20.55 36.06
CA PHE A 540 -16.23 20.15 36.83
C PHE A 540 -16.02 18.90 37.70
N ASP A 541 -15.21 17.92 37.29
CA ASP A 541 -14.94 16.72 38.10
C ASP A 541 -14.38 17.07 39.50
N ARG A 542 -13.66 18.19 39.61
CA ARG A 542 -13.20 18.73 40.90
C ARG A 542 -14.26 19.49 41.70
N ARG A 543 -15.24 20.10 41.04
CA ARG A 543 -16.27 20.95 41.68
C ARG A 543 -17.52 20.15 42.07
N ALA A 544 -17.90 19.14 41.27
CA ALA A 544 -18.97 18.19 41.59
C ALA A 544 -18.65 17.36 42.84
N ALA A 545 -17.39 16.93 42.99
CA ALA A 545 -16.90 16.30 44.23
C ALA A 545 -17.05 17.23 45.45
N GLY A 546 -16.86 18.54 45.27
CA GLY A 546 -17.11 19.55 46.30
C GLY A 546 -18.58 19.83 46.59
N ALA A 547 -19.44 19.89 45.56
CA ALA A 547 -20.88 20.11 45.69
C ALA A 547 -21.61 18.92 46.33
N HIS A 548 -21.19 17.68 46.02
CA HIS A 548 -21.63 16.47 46.71
C HIS A 548 -21.25 16.47 48.19
N ALA A 549 -20.03 16.93 48.52
CA ALA A 549 -19.62 17.10 49.91
C ALA A 549 -20.39 18.21 50.64
N GLY A 550 -20.97 19.17 49.90
CA GLY A 550 -21.74 20.30 50.43
C GLY A 550 -23.27 20.15 50.41
N GLY A 551 -23.82 19.08 49.82
CA GLY A 551 -25.27 18.83 49.75
C GLY A 551 -26.04 19.73 48.75
N GLU A 552 -25.35 20.37 47.81
CA GLU A 552 -25.98 21.21 46.78
C GLU A 552 -26.55 20.37 45.62
N PRO A 553 -27.68 20.79 44.99
CA PRO A 553 -28.23 20.11 43.83
C PRO A 553 -27.24 20.11 42.67
N GLU A 554 -27.14 18.97 41.97
CA GLU A 554 -26.27 18.87 40.80
C GLU A 554 -26.69 19.91 39.73
N PRO A 555 -25.78 20.78 39.28
CA PRO A 555 -26.09 21.72 38.21
C PRO A 555 -26.46 20.98 36.93
N SER A 556 -27.52 21.43 36.27
CA SER A 556 -28.01 20.87 35.01
C SER A 556 -27.21 21.38 33.81
N PHE A 557 -27.37 20.76 32.63
CA PHE A 557 -26.74 21.19 31.37
C PHE A 557 -26.96 22.69 31.04
N PHE A 558 -28.08 23.27 31.48
CA PHE A 558 -28.40 24.69 31.32
C PHE A 558 -28.29 25.51 32.63
N GLY A 559 -27.73 24.94 33.70
CA GLY A 559 -27.61 25.56 35.01
C GLY A 559 -26.15 25.70 35.47
N GLY A 560 -25.80 26.85 36.06
CA GLY A 560 -24.45 27.11 36.58
C GLY A 560 -23.64 28.05 35.68
N TRP A 561 -22.46 27.61 35.21
CA TRP A 561 -21.45 28.44 34.49
C TRP A 561 -21.96 28.94 33.12
N ASN A 562 -22.91 28.24 32.48
CA ASN A 562 -23.57 28.70 31.24
C ASN A 562 -24.58 29.83 31.46
N ALA A 563 -24.99 30.10 32.70
CA ALA A 563 -25.82 31.25 33.05
C ALA A 563 -24.98 32.52 33.25
N GLU A 564 -23.65 32.38 33.30
CA GLU A 564 -22.73 33.45 33.61
C GLU A 564 -22.34 34.21 32.33
N TRP A 565 -22.41 35.53 32.37
CA TRP A 565 -22.22 36.36 31.18
C TRP A 565 -20.82 36.20 30.54
N TRP A 566 -19.78 35.93 31.34
CA TRP A 566 -18.42 35.79 30.84
C TRP A 566 -18.23 34.46 30.06
N PHE A 567 -19.09 33.45 30.26
CA PHE A 567 -19.13 32.25 29.41
C PHE A 567 -19.57 32.61 28.00
N HIS A 568 -20.69 33.34 27.88
CA HIS A 568 -21.20 33.80 26.59
C HIS A 568 -20.20 34.72 25.89
N LEU A 569 -19.52 35.60 26.63
CA LEU A 569 -18.46 36.43 26.07
C LEU A 569 -17.29 35.58 25.56
N GLY A 570 -16.80 34.62 26.35
CA GLY A 570 -15.74 33.70 25.95
C GLY A 570 -16.11 32.88 24.72
N TRP A 571 -17.35 32.36 24.69
CA TRP A 571 -17.91 31.63 23.56
C TRP A 571 -17.94 32.49 22.28
N VAL A 572 -18.46 33.73 22.36
CA VAL A 572 -18.53 34.64 21.21
C VAL A 572 -17.13 35.04 20.73
N LEU A 573 -16.19 35.33 21.63
CA LEU A 573 -14.81 35.68 21.27
C LEU A 573 -14.08 34.50 20.62
N LEU A 574 -14.25 33.29 21.15
CA LEU A 574 -13.69 32.08 20.59
C LEU A 574 -14.31 31.76 19.22
N GLY A 575 -15.63 31.92 19.08
CA GLY A 575 -16.35 31.78 17.83
C GLY A 575 -15.88 32.80 16.78
N ALA A 576 -15.67 34.06 17.18
CA ALA A 576 -15.12 35.10 16.32
C ALA A 576 -13.68 34.80 15.90
N PHE A 577 -12.86 34.24 16.79
CA PHE A 577 -11.52 33.76 16.45
C PHE A 577 -11.55 32.61 15.43
N PHE A 578 -12.42 31.61 15.62
CA PHE A 578 -12.60 30.53 14.65
C PHE A 578 -13.10 31.05 13.30
N LEU A 579 -14.03 32.01 13.30
CA LEU A 579 -14.50 32.66 12.07
C LEU A 579 -13.36 33.39 11.35
N ALA A 580 -12.54 34.14 12.09
CA ALA A 580 -11.38 34.81 11.56
C ALA A 580 -10.36 33.82 10.97
N ALA A 581 -10.14 32.68 11.62
CA ALA A 581 -9.28 31.61 11.09
C ALA A 581 -9.86 30.97 9.81
N VAL A 582 -11.18 30.79 9.71
CA VAL A 582 -11.83 30.29 8.49
C VAL A 582 -11.71 31.29 7.34
N ARG A 583 -11.92 32.59 7.59
CA ARG A 583 -12.03 33.62 6.55
C ARG A 583 -10.69 34.25 6.15
N SER A 584 -9.73 34.37 7.06
CA SER A 584 -8.48 35.10 6.82
C SER A 584 -7.28 34.16 6.69
N ALA A 585 -6.63 34.21 5.52
CA ALA A 585 -5.35 33.52 5.30
C ALA A 585 -4.24 34.05 6.22
N ALA A 586 -4.25 35.34 6.55
CA ALA A 586 -3.29 35.96 7.46
C ALA A 586 -3.43 35.41 8.89
N VAL A 587 -4.65 35.23 9.39
CA VAL A 587 -4.90 34.62 10.72
C VAL A 587 -4.45 33.16 10.73
N ARG A 588 -4.71 32.39 9.67
CA ARG A 588 -4.18 31.01 9.55
C ARG A 588 -2.66 30.98 9.52
N ALA A 589 -2.03 31.88 8.76
CA ALA A 589 -0.58 31.99 8.70
C ALA A 589 0.01 32.34 10.07
N ALA A 590 -0.58 33.32 10.77
CA ALA A 590 -0.18 33.71 12.12
C ALA A 590 -0.36 32.56 13.12
N ALA A 591 -1.54 31.94 13.18
CA ALA A 591 -1.82 30.80 14.06
C ALA A 591 -0.88 29.62 13.77
N SER A 592 -0.66 29.27 12.51
CA SER A 592 0.27 28.20 12.12
C SER A 592 1.72 28.55 12.46
N SER A 593 2.11 29.82 12.37
CA SER A 593 3.45 30.29 12.75
C SER A 593 3.65 30.15 14.25
N THR A 594 2.69 30.62 15.05
CA THR A 594 2.70 30.52 16.51
C THR A 594 2.73 29.06 16.96
N LEU A 595 1.88 28.20 16.40
CA LEU A 595 1.87 26.76 16.70
C LEU A 595 3.19 26.09 16.29
N ARG A 596 3.77 26.43 15.13
CA ARG A 596 5.08 25.92 14.71
C ARG A 596 6.22 26.43 15.58
N ALA A 597 6.16 27.66 16.06
CA ALA A 597 7.12 28.21 17.01
C ALA A 597 7.01 27.49 18.36
N GLY A 598 5.79 27.28 18.86
CA GLY A 598 5.52 26.50 20.06
C GLY A 598 6.01 25.05 19.93
N TYR A 599 5.68 24.36 18.83
CA TYR A 599 6.17 23.03 18.53
C TYR A 599 7.70 22.99 18.47
N ARG A 600 8.34 23.93 17.78
CA ARG A 600 9.81 24.03 17.72
C ARG A 600 10.41 24.26 19.11
N GLY A 601 9.78 25.08 19.95
CA GLY A 601 10.17 25.31 21.33
C GLY A 601 10.06 24.04 22.18
N VAL A 602 8.91 23.38 22.15
CA VAL A 602 8.66 22.12 22.88
C VAL A 602 9.61 21.02 22.38
N ARG A 603 9.74 20.84 21.07
CA ARG A 603 10.68 19.88 20.47
C ARG A 603 12.12 20.19 20.88
N PHE A 604 12.50 21.47 20.85
CA PHE A 604 13.84 21.86 21.26
C PHE A 604 14.08 21.51 22.73
N VAL A 605 13.18 21.87 23.64
CA VAL A 605 13.32 21.65 25.08
C VAL A 605 13.24 20.16 25.43
N CYS A 606 12.24 19.45 24.91
CA CYS A 606 11.94 18.07 25.28
C CYS A 606 12.73 17.02 24.49
N TRP A 607 13.32 17.37 23.34
CA TRP A 607 14.01 16.41 22.46
C TRP A 607 15.39 16.88 21.98
N ASP A 608 15.47 17.96 21.19
CA ASP A 608 16.73 18.33 20.53
C ASP A 608 17.81 18.75 21.53
N LEU A 609 17.44 19.44 22.62
CA LEU A 609 18.37 19.84 23.69
C LEU A 609 18.90 18.62 24.46
N PRO A 610 18.06 17.71 25.00
CA PRO A 610 18.54 16.46 25.61
C PRO A 610 19.48 15.66 24.71
N VAL A 611 19.10 15.45 23.44
CA VAL A 611 19.92 14.69 22.48
C VAL A 611 21.24 15.38 22.18
N ARG A 612 21.25 16.71 22.01
CA ARG A 612 22.50 17.48 21.81
C ARG A 612 23.41 17.40 23.02
N VAL A 613 22.87 17.59 24.22
CA VAL A 613 23.62 17.46 25.47
C VAL A 613 24.19 16.05 25.56
N TRP A 614 23.39 15.02 25.32
CA TRP A 614 23.83 13.62 25.35
C TRP A 614 24.92 13.30 24.32
N ASN A 615 24.85 13.85 23.11
CA ASN A 615 25.83 13.57 22.06
C ASN A 615 27.18 14.28 22.27
N THR A 616 27.26 15.25 23.18
CA THR A 616 28.54 15.90 23.49
C THR A 616 29.51 14.92 24.17
N PRO A 617 30.81 14.95 23.81
CA PRO A 617 31.81 14.02 24.36
C PRO A 617 31.94 14.12 25.88
N TRP A 618 31.84 15.32 26.44
CA TRP A 618 31.98 15.55 27.88
C TRP A 618 30.79 15.01 28.68
N ALA A 619 29.56 15.10 28.15
CA ALA A 619 28.38 14.56 28.83
C ALA A 619 28.44 13.03 28.88
N ARG A 620 28.86 12.38 27.79
CA ARG A 620 29.11 10.93 27.77
C ARG A 620 30.23 10.53 28.72
N ALA A 621 31.32 11.29 28.76
CA ALA A 621 32.43 11.06 29.69
C ALA A 621 31.99 11.23 31.16
N LEU A 622 31.14 12.21 31.46
CA LEU A 622 30.58 12.44 32.79
C LEU A 622 29.66 11.29 33.21
N VAL A 623 28.76 10.84 32.34
CA VAL A 623 27.88 9.69 32.63
C VAL A 623 28.67 8.38 32.75
N ALA A 624 29.74 8.21 31.97
CA ALA A 624 30.65 7.08 32.07
C ALA A 624 31.59 7.15 33.29
N SER A 625 31.64 8.28 34.01
CA SER A 625 32.49 8.42 35.17
C SER A 625 32.05 7.49 36.31
N ALA A 626 33.02 6.99 37.07
CA ALA A 626 32.77 6.09 38.19
C ALA A 626 31.75 6.68 39.18
N GLY A 627 31.87 7.97 39.54
CA GLY A 627 30.94 8.62 40.48
C GLY A 627 29.48 8.64 40.01
N VAL A 628 29.25 8.93 38.73
CA VAL A 628 27.89 8.94 38.17
C VAL A 628 27.34 7.52 38.00
N GLN A 629 28.16 6.56 37.59
CA GLN A 629 27.76 5.15 37.53
C GLN A 629 27.40 4.59 38.91
N THR A 630 28.16 4.96 39.96
CA THR A 630 27.84 4.60 41.34
C THR A 630 26.50 5.22 41.78
N LEU A 631 26.25 6.49 41.46
CA LEU A 631 24.97 7.15 41.77
C LEU A 631 23.79 6.51 41.05
N LEU A 632 23.96 6.14 39.78
CA LEU A 632 22.91 5.49 38.99
C LEU A 632 22.59 4.09 39.53
N ASN A 633 23.61 3.30 39.86
CA ASN A 633 23.44 1.89 40.26
C ASN A 633 23.07 1.72 41.74
N LEU A 634 23.51 2.61 42.63
CA LEU A 634 23.19 2.55 44.08
C LEU A 634 22.09 3.54 44.50
N GLY A 635 21.77 4.53 43.69
CA GLY A 635 20.79 5.57 44.01
C GLY A 635 19.58 5.52 43.09
N LEU A 636 19.75 5.98 41.84
CA LEU A 636 18.63 6.32 40.96
C LEU A 636 17.80 5.10 40.50
N LYS A 637 18.46 4.03 40.02
CA LYS A 637 17.75 2.81 39.58
C LYS A 637 17.03 2.11 40.74
N PRO A 638 17.66 1.90 41.92
CA PRO A 638 16.95 1.39 43.08
C PRO A 638 15.78 2.27 43.53
N LEU A 639 15.92 3.59 43.49
CA LEU A 639 14.83 4.54 43.80
C LEU A 639 13.64 4.38 42.86
N ALA A 640 13.89 4.23 41.55
CA ALA A 640 12.84 4.00 40.56
C ALA A 640 12.10 2.68 40.82
N LEU A 641 12.83 1.60 41.10
CA LEU A 641 12.23 0.30 41.43
C LEU A 641 11.44 0.34 42.74
N SER A 642 11.96 0.99 43.79
CA SER A 642 11.22 1.22 45.04
C SER A 642 9.97 2.08 44.82
N GLY A 643 10.03 3.08 43.94
CA GLY A 643 8.89 3.90 43.55
C GLY A 643 7.81 3.12 42.78
N ALA A 644 8.20 2.16 41.94
CA ALA A 644 7.25 1.26 41.29
C ALA A 644 6.54 0.35 42.30
N PHE A 645 7.30 -0.23 43.25
CA PHE A 645 6.72 -1.02 44.34
C PHE A 645 5.79 -0.19 45.24
N TRP A 646 6.06 1.11 45.40
CA TRP A 646 5.15 2.01 46.11
C TRP A 646 3.78 2.13 45.44
N VAL A 647 3.72 2.24 44.11
CA VAL A 647 2.43 2.37 43.38
C VAL A 647 1.58 1.11 43.52
N VAL A 648 2.21 -0.07 43.47
CA VAL A 648 1.51 -1.37 43.45
C VAL A 648 1.19 -1.89 44.85
N PHE A 649 2.10 -1.72 45.82
CA PHE A 649 1.99 -2.28 47.18
C PHE A 649 1.97 -1.19 48.24
N ARG A 650 1.27 -0.09 47.94
CA ARG A 650 1.22 1.12 48.78
C ARG A 650 0.89 0.81 50.24
N GLN A 651 -0.18 0.03 50.46
CA GLN A 651 -0.69 -0.31 51.79
C GLN A 651 0.26 -1.22 52.59
N GLN A 652 0.98 -2.13 51.91
CA GLN A 652 1.82 -3.13 52.58
C GLN A 652 3.26 -2.63 52.85
N LEU A 653 3.82 -1.79 51.99
CA LEU A 653 5.25 -1.41 52.05
C LEU A 653 5.50 0.01 52.58
N TRP A 654 4.54 0.93 52.47
CA TRP A 654 4.81 2.36 52.73
C TRP A 654 4.14 2.93 53.98
N ASP A 655 3.01 2.36 54.38
CA ASP A 655 2.30 2.72 55.61
C ASP A 655 2.95 2.10 56.86
N GLY A 656 3.90 1.16 56.69
CA GLY A 656 4.68 0.52 57.76
C GLY A 656 5.85 1.35 58.35
N GLY A 657 5.98 2.64 57.98
CA GLY A 657 6.98 3.56 58.55
C GLY A 657 8.35 3.59 57.85
N TRP A 658 9.28 4.40 58.37
CA TRP A 658 10.60 4.65 57.75
C TRP A 658 11.50 3.41 57.63
N ALA A 659 11.37 2.45 58.54
CA ALA A 659 12.13 1.21 58.50
C ALA A 659 11.75 0.34 57.28
N ALA A 660 10.45 0.19 57.01
CA ALA A 660 9.96 -0.53 55.83
C ALA A 660 10.48 0.11 54.54
N ARG A 661 10.46 1.45 54.44
CA ARG A 661 10.99 2.20 53.30
C ARG A 661 12.49 1.99 53.10
N GLY A 662 13.27 2.02 54.19
CA GLY A 662 14.70 1.75 54.16
C GLY A 662 15.04 0.32 53.71
N VAL A 663 14.29 -0.67 54.20
CA VAL A 663 14.45 -2.09 53.82
C VAL A 663 14.05 -2.31 52.36
N THR A 664 12.94 -1.72 51.88
CA THR A 664 12.53 -1.80 50.48
C THR A 664 13.57 -1.17 49.54
N PHE A 665 14.17 -0.05 49.93
CA PHE A 665 15.24 0.57 49.16
C PHE A 665 16.51 -0.29 49.16
N ALA A 666 16.96 -0.80 50.30
CA ALA A 666 18.12 -1.69 50.40
C ALA A 666 17.93 -2.98 49.58
N ALA A 667 16.73 -3.58 49.64
CA ALA A 667 16.37 -4.74 48.82
C ALA A 667 16.39 -4.42 47.32
N ALA A 668 15.92 -3.22 46.92
CA ALA A 668 16.01 -2.77 45.53
C ALA A 668 17.47 -2.54 45.08
N VAL A 669 18.34 -2.00 45.94
CA VAL A 669 19.79 -1.86 45.67
C VAL A 669 20.42 -3.24 45.43
N PHE A 670 20.12 -4.21 46.29
CA PHE A 670 20.61 -5.58 46.13
C PHE A 670 20.07 -6.23 44.85
N ALA A 671 18.77 -6.11 44.59
CA ALA A 671 18.11 -6.67 43.42
C ALA A 671 18.75 -6.14 42.13
N VAL A 672 18.87 -4.82 41.97
CA VAL A 672 19.44 -4.17 40.77
C VAL A 672 20.90 -4.56 40.52
N ASN A 673 21.72 -4.70 41.56
CA ASN A 673 23.16 -4.96 41.41
C ASN A 673 23.54 -6.45 41.39
N SER A 674 22.59 -7.35 41.69
CA SER A 674 22.80 -8.79 41.63
C SER A 674 23.01 -9.31 40.19
N ARG A 675 23.59 -10.50 40.04
CA ARG A 675 23.69 -11.19 38.72
C ARG A 675 22.32 -11.37 38.03
N PRO A 676 21.27 -11.91 38.69
CA PRO A 676 19.96 -12.02 38.06
C PRO A 676 19.32 -10.65 37.77
N GLY A 677 19.54 -9.65 38.62
CA GLY A 677 19.05 -8.29 38.38
C GLY A 677 19.61 -7.65 37.11
N ARG A 678 20.92 -7.80 36.88
CA ARG A 678 21.57 -7.32 35.64
C ARG A 678 21.10 -8.08 34.40
N ALA A 679 20.81 -9.37 34.52
CA ALA A 679 20.21 -10.16 33.43
C ALA A 679 18.78 -9.69 33.11
N VAL A 680 17.96 -9.43 34.14
CA VAL A 680 16.60 -8.87 33.99
C VAL A 680 16.65 -7.46 33.42
N GLU A 681 17.61 -6.61 33.83
CA GLU A 681 17.81 -5.29 33.24
C GLU A 681 18.11 -5.39 31.74
N GLN A 682 18.99 -6.30 31.33
CA GLN A 682 19.27 -6.55 29.91
C GLN A 682 18.05 -7.08 29.16
N LEU A 683 17.24 -7.95 29.78
CA LEU A 683 16.00 -8.46 29.20
C LEU A 683 14.93 -7.36 29.08
N LEU A 684 14.80 -6.47 30.06
CA LEU A 684 13.91 -5.31 30.02
C LEU A 684 14.36 -4.28 29.00
N LEU A 685 15.67 -4.06 28.85
CA LEU A 685 16.21 -3.20 27.79
C LEU A 685 16.00 -3.83 26.41
N ALA A 686 16.13 -5.15 26.28
CA ALA A 686 15.80 -5.88 25.06
C ALA A 686 14.30 -5.79 24.74
N ALA A 687 13.42 -6.04 25.72
CA ALA A 687 11.97 -5.91 25.56
C ALA A 687 11.55 -4.46 25.28
N ALA A 688 12.20 -3.46 25.89
CA ALA A 688 11.94 -2.05 25.60
C ALA A 688 12.38 -1.69 24.18
N ARG A 689 13.47 -2.27 23.66
CA ARG A 689 13.86 -2.16 22.25
C ARG A 689 12.81 -2.81 21.36
N GLU A 690 12.36 -4.03 21.65
CA GLU A 690 11.28 -4.69 20.90
C GLU A 690 9.98 -3.88 20.91
N VAL A 691 9.62 -3.28 22.04
CA VAL A 691 8.44 -2.39 22.14
C VAL A 691 8.65 -1.10 21.36
N LEU A 692 9.85 -0.51 21.38
CA LEU A 692 10.15 0.68 20.58
C LEU A 692 10.18 0.37 19.07
N GLU A 693 10.65 -0.81 18.67
CA GLU A 693 10.55 -1.32 17.30
C GLU A 693 9.09 -1.60 16.90
N LEU A 694 8.29 -2.14 17.82
CA LEU A 694 6.84 -2.31 17.65
C LEU A 694 6.13 -0.95 17.54
N LEU A 695 6.56 0.05 18.32
CA LEU A 695 6.04 1.42 18.27
C LEU A 695 6.47 2.14 16.99
N ALA A 696 7.69 1.92 16.51
CA ALA A 696 8.12 2.35 15.18
C ALA A 696 7.30 1.65 14.08
N SER A 697 6.80 0.45 14.37
CA SER A 697 5.90 -0.34 13.52
C SER A 697 4.41 -0.05 13.74
N VAL A 698 4.04 0.92 14.60
CA VAL A 698 2.64 1.37 14.77
C VAL A 698 1.91 1.56 13.45
N PRO A 699 2.52 2.08 12.38
CA PRO A 699 1.83 2.20 11.12
C PRO A 699 1.57 0.88 10.40
N ALA A 700 2.48 -0.08 10.51
CA ALA A 700 2.23 -1.43 10.01
C ALA A 700 1.10 -2.10 10.80
N ILE A 701 1.00 -1.82 12.11
CA ILE A 701 -0.12 -2.25 12.95
C ILE A 701 -1.42 -1.55 12.50
N LEU A 702 -1.40 -0.24 12.25
CA LEU A 702 -2.58 0.51 11.81
C LEU A 702 -3.04 0.09 10.40
N GLU A 703 -2.11 -0.19 9.49
CA GLU A 703 -2.42 -0.78 8.19
C GLU A 703 -2.99 -2.18 8.33
N TRP A 704 -2.38 -3.04 9.16
CA TRP A 704 -2.92 -4.36 9.43
C TRP A 704 -4.33 -4.29 10.04
N VAL A 705 -4.58 -3.38 10.98
CA VAL A 705 -5.93 -3.13 11.53
C VAL A 705 -6.89 -2.66 10.45
N ASN A 706 -6.45 -1.75 9.57
CA ASN A 706 -7.26 -1.24 8.48
C ASN A 706 -7.58 -2.32 7.43
N ASP A 707 -6.62 -3.18 7.11
CA ASP A 707 -6.77 -4.30 6.18
C ASP A 707 -7.66 -5.38 6.79
N LEU A 708 -7.44 -5.76 8.05
CA LEU A 708 -8.31 -6.66 8.80
C LEU A 708 -9.75 -6.14 8.85
N PHE A 709 -9.93 -4.83 9.07
CA PHE A 709 -11.23 -4.20 9.07
C PHE A 709 -11.88 -4.22 7.68
N ARG A 710 -11.11 -3.90 6.63
CA ARG A 710 -11.57 -3.97 5.25
C ARG A 710 -12.01 -5.39 4.89
N ASP A 711 -11.24 -6.40 5.29
CA ASP A 711 -11.55 -7.81 5.11
C ASP A 711 -12.79 -8.23 5.90
N LEU A 712 -12.95 -7.74 7.13
CA LEU A 712 -14.14 -7.96 7.95
C LEU A 712 -15.39 -7.35 7.28
N LEU A 713 -15.31 -6.12 6.80
CA LEU A 713 -16.40 -5.47 6.06
C LEU A 713 -16.72 -6.24 4.78
N TYR A 714 -15.71 -6.63 4.00
CA TYR A 714 -15.93 -7.44 2.80
C TYR A 714 -16.53 -8.80 3.12
N ALA A 715 -16.10 -9.47 4.20
CA ALA A 715 -16.66 -10.73 4.65
C ALA A 715 -18.11 -10.58 5.11
N LEU A 716 -18.43 -9.52 5.85
CA LEU A 716 -19.79 -9.18 6.25
C LEU A 716 -20.68 -8.90 5.04
N GLU A 717 -20.22 -8.06 4.11
CA GLU A 717 -20.92 -7.76 2.87
C GLU A 717 -21.13 -8.99 2.02
N TRP A 718 -20.12 -9.85 1.94
CA TRP A 718 -20.21 -11.15 1.28
C TRP A 718 -21.27 -12.03 1.96
N ALA A 719 -21.30 -12.10 3.29
CA ALA A 719 -22.30 -12.87 4.02
C ALA A 719 -23.72 -12.32 3.79
N LEU A 720 -23.89 -10.99 3.83
CA LEU A 720 -25.15 -10.31 3.53
C LEU A 720 -25.59 -10.58 2.08
N ALA A 721 -24.68 -10.42 1.11
CA ALA A 721 -24.95 -10.68 -0.30
C ALA A 721 -25.25 -12.17 -0.55
N ARG A 722 -24.61 -13.08 0.17
CA ARG A 722 -24.82 -14.52 0.05
C ARG A 722 -26.19 -14.95 0.57
N ALA A 723 -26.66 -14.32 1.64
CA ALA A 723 -28.00 -14.48 2.16
C ALA A 723 -29.05 -13.89 1.19
N GLU A 724 -28.81 -12.69 0.65
CA GLU A 724 -29.64 -12.10 -0.40
C GLU A 724 -29.72 -13.00 -1.65
N ASP A 725 -28.60 -13.57 -2.09
CA ASP A 725 -28.54 -14.51 -3.21
C ASP A 725 -29.33 -15.80 -2.96
N TRP A 726 -29.42 -16.26 -1.71
CA TRP A 726 -30.25 -17.40 -1.35
C TRP A 726 -31.75 -17.08 -1.42
N LEU A 727 -32.13 -15.85 -1.10
CA LEU A 727 -33.51 -15.37 -1.20
C LEU A 727 -33.97 -15.20 -2.66
N ARG A 728 -33.04 -14.99 -3.60
CA ARG A 728 -33.33 -14.82 -5.04
C ARG A 728 -33.72 -16.13 -5.72
N LEU A 729 -34.77 -16.09 -6.53
CA LEU A 729 -35.30 -17.26 -7.24
C LEU A 729 -34.57 -17.47 -8.58
N ARG A 730 -34.08 -18.69 -8.84
CA ARG A 730 -33.51 -19.09 -10.14
C ARG A 730 -34.52 -19.96 -10.90
N GLY A 731 -34.83 -19.60 -12.14
CA GLY A 731 -35.74 -20.40 -12.98
C GLY A 731 -37.19 -20.48 -12.46
N ARG A 732 -37.85 -21.64 -12.68
CA ARG A 732 -39.22 -21.92 -12.24
C ARG A 732 -39.23 -22.73 -10.94
N GLY A 733 -39.02 -22.07 -9.80
CA GLY A 733 -39.19 -22.72 -8.49
C GLY A 733 -40.65 -22.99 -8.14
N GLY A 734 -40.91 -24.03 -7.35
CA GLY A 734 -42.25 -24.37 -6.86
C GLY A 734 -42.82 -23.33 -5.88
N ALA A 735 -44.16 -23.27 -5.77
CA ALA A 735 -44.87 -22.27 -4.97
C ALA A 735 -44.40 -22.20 -3.50
N PHE A 736 -44.12 -23.35 -2.88
CA PHE A 736 -43.58 -23.41 -1.51
C PHE A 736 -42.22 -22.71 -1.37
N SER A 737 -41.32 -22.88 -2.35
CA SER A 737 -40.00 -22.24 -2.35
C SER A 737 -40.11 -20.71 -2.46
N VAL A 738 -41.07 -20.23 -3.26
CA VAL A 738 -41.36 -18.79 -3.40
C VAL A 738 -41.88 -18.23 -2.08
N THR A 739 -42.87 -18.87 -1.46
CA THR A 739 -43.47 -18.39 -0.20
C THR A 739 -42.45 -18.31 0.94
N VAL A 740 -41.63 -19.35 1.12
CA VAL A 740 -40.59 -19.36 2.16
C VAL A 740 -39.59 -18.21 1.95
N ARG A 741 -39.17 -17.97 0.71
CA ARG A 741 -38.20 -16.90 0.40
C ARG A 741 -38.79 -15.50 0.54
N VAL A 742 -40.08 -15.32 0.22
CA VAL A 742 -40.79 -14.06 0.45
C VAL A 742 -40.87 -13.73 1.95
N LEU A 743 -41.29 -14.70 2.78
CA LEU A 743 -41.38 -14.51 4.23
C LEU A 743 -40.00 -14.27 4.86
N ALA A 744 -39.01 -15.07 4.45
CA ALA A 744 -37.63 -14.88 4.90
C ALA A 744 -37.08 -13.50 4.47
N GLY A 745 -37.40 -13.03 3.27
CA GLY A 745 -37.02 -11.69 2.80
C GLY A 745 -37.61 -10.55 3.62
N LEU A 746 -38.87 -10.68 4.06
CA LEU A 746 -39.54 -9.68 4.90
C LEU A 746 -38.90 -9.56 6.29
N VAL A 747 -38.44 -10.67 6.87
CA VAL A 747 -37.70 -10.68 8.14
C VAL A 747 -36.24 -10.25 7.94
N TRP A 748 -35.63 -10.64 6.82
CA TRP A 748 -34.23 -10.34 6.52
C TRP A 748 -33.98 -8.86 6.27
N MET A 749 -34.93 -8.13 5.66
CA MET A 749 -34.77 -6.70 5.35
C MET A 749 -34.44 -5.82 6.57
N PRO A 750 -35.22 -5.82 7.66
CA PRO A 750 -34.89 -5.02 8.85
C PRO A 750 -33.63 -5.52 9.55
N PHE A 751 -33.35 -6.83 9.52
CA PHE A 751 -32.14 -7.39 10.08
C PHE A 751 -30.88 -6.92 9.33
N ALA A 752 -30.88 -7.01 7.99
CA ALA A 752 -29.79 -6.53 7.14
C ALA A 752 -29.57 -5.03 7.29
N PHE A 753 -30.64 -4.24 7.43
CA PHE A 753 -30.56 -2.82 7.74
C PHE A 753 -29.87 -2.57 9.09
N LEU A 754 -30.28 -3.26 10.16
CA LEU A 754 -29.72 -3.11 11.49
C LEU A 754 -28.23 -3.48 11.52
N VAL A 755 -27.88 -4.61 10.90
CA VAL A 755 -26.47 -5.04 10.79
C VAL A 755 -25.64 -3.99 10.06
N ARG A 756 -26.10 -3.46 8.92
CA ARG A 756 -25.38 -2.39 8.20
C ARG A 756 -25.27 -1.11 9.03
N PHE A 757 -26.34 -0.71 9.71
CA PHE A 757 -26.34 0.48 10.56
C PHE A 757 -25.32 0.34 11.69
N TYR A 758 -25.34 -0.75 12.46
CA TYR A 758 -24.36 -0.96 13.52
C TYR A 758 -22.94 -1.04 12.97
N THR A 759 -22.71 -1.80 11.91
CA THR A 759 -21.36 -1.96 11.39
C THR A 759 -20.80 -0.66 10.83
N VAL A 760 -21.53 0.07 9.98
CA VAL A 760 -21.01 1.26 9.27
C VAL A 760 -21.06 2.53 10.11
N VAL A 761 -22.10 2.69 10.94
CA VAL A 761 -22.32 3.94 11.69
C VAL A 761 -21.77 3.86 13.11
N LEU A 762 -21.93 2.73 13.78
CA LEU A 762 -21.63 2.60 15.21
C LEU A 762 -20.30 1.89 15.52
N ILE A 763 -19.89 0.93 14.70
CA ILE A 763 -18.71 0.09 15.00
C ILE A 763 -17.50 0.51 14.16
N GLU A 764 -17.70 0.76 12.86
CA GLU A 764 -16.63 1.16 11.95
C GLU A 764 -15.81 2.34 12.49
N PRO A 765 -16.40 3.44 12.97
CA PRO A 765 -15.60 4.60 13.38
C PRO A 765 -14.65 4.32 14.56
N MET A 766 -15.04 3.44 15.49
CA MET A 766 -14.23 3.04 16.64
C MET A 766 -13.05 2.15 16.24
N ILE A 767 -13.23 1.28 15.26
CA ILE A 767 -12.20 0.31 14.84
C ILE A 767 -11.30 0.90 13.76
N ASN A 768 -11.84 1.77 12.90
CA ASN A 768 -11.11 2.36 11.80
C ASN A 768 -10.06 3.36 12.33
N PRO A 769 -8.75 3.12 12.12
CA PRO A 769 -7.69 3.94 12.69
C PRO A 769 -7.71 5.40 12.20
N LEU A 770 -8.29 5.67 11.03
CA LEU A 770 -8.45 7.02 10.50
C LEU A 770 -9.60 7.79 11.17
N LYS A 771 -10.62 7.08 11.68
CA LYS A 771 -11.80 7.66 12.34
C LYS A 771 -11.67 7.64 13.88
N LEU A 772 -10.92 6.69 14.43
CA LEU A 772 -10.75 6.49 15.88
C LEU A 772 -10.32 7.78 16.63
N PRO A 773 -9.35 8.60 16.16
CA PRO A 773 -9.02 9.84 16.85
C PRO A 773 -10.20 10.80 16.96
N LEU A 774 -11.07 10.82 15.94
CA LEU A 774 -12.30 11.60 15.95
C LEU A 774 -13.35 10.96 16.86
N THR A 775 -13.48 9.62 16.89
CA THR A 775 -14.32 8.92 17.89
C THR A 775 -13.90 9.25 19.32
N LEU A 776 -12.59 9.19 19.63
CA LEU A 776 -12.07 9.53 20.96
C LEU A 776 -12.33 10.99 21.31
N LEU A 777 -12.28 11.89 20.32
CA LEU A 777 -12.66 13.28 20.51
C LEU A 777 -14.16 13.41 20.75
N CYS A 778 -15.02 12.80 19.92
CA CYS A 778 -16.48 12.80 20.06
C CYS A 778 -16.93 12.19 21.40
N ALA A 779 -16.26 11.14 21.88
CA ALA A 779 -16.56 10.49 23.16
C ALA A 779 -16.42 11.43 24.36
N LYS A 780 -15.46 12.36 24.29
CA LYS A 780 -15.27 13.40 25.31
C LYS A 780 -16.42 14.40 25.37
N PHE A 781 -17.26 14.49 24.34
CA PHE A 781 -18.46 15.33 24.33
C PHE A 781 -19.73 14.51 24.58
N VAL A 782 -19.85 13.34 23.93
CA VAL A 782 -21.08 12.53 23.96
C VAL A 782 -21.32 11.89 25.31
N TYR A 783 -20.33 11.26 25.95
CA TYR A 783 -20.56 10.60 27.24
C TYR A 783 -20.95 11.57 28.35
N PRO A 784 -20.28 12.72 28.53
CA PRO A 784 -20.75 13.70 29.48
C PRO A 784 -22.17 14.21 29.17
N LEU A 785 -22.51 14.45 27.90
CA LEU A 785 -23.86 14.85 27.50
C LEU A 785 -24.91 13.79 27.87
N LEU A 786 -24.60 12.52 27.68
CA LEU A 786 -25.47 11.40 28.09
C LEU A 786 -25.64 11.36 29.61
N LEU A 787 -24.57 11.53 30.37
CA LEU A 787 -24.61 11.54 31.84
C LEU A 787 -25.42 12.71 32.40
N LEU A 788 -25.45 13.85 31.71
CA LEU A 788 -26.27 15.01 32.07
C LEU A 788 -27.75 14.84 31.71
N SER A 789 -28.13 13.70 31.11
CA SER A 789 -29.49 13.38 30.69
C SER A 789 -30.03 12.17 31.46
N PRO A 790 -30.60 12.36 32.67
CA PRO A 790 -31.09 11.25 33.52
C PRO A 790 -32.19 10.39 32.87
N GLN A 791 -32.84 10.90 31.82
CA GLN A 791 -33.82 10.15 31.03
C GLN A 791 -33.18 9.13 30.08
N ILE A 792 -31.86 9.21 29.87
CA ILE A 792 -31.12 8.41 28.90
C ILE A 792 -30.07 7.55 29.61
N LEU A 793 -29.28 8.14 30.52
CA LEU A 793 -28.20 7.45 31.24
C LEU A 793 -28.19 7.91 32.70
N VAL A 794 -28.14 6.94 33.62
CA VAL A 794 -28.16 7.18 35.07
C VAL A 794 -27.06 6.36 35.72
N ARG A 795 -26.42 6.90 36.77
CA ARG A 795 -25.52 6.11 37.63
C ARG A 795 -26.31 5.03 38.35
N ASN A 796 -25.96 3.77 38.11
CA ASN A 796 -26.59 2.62 38.74
C ASN A 796 -25.50 1.71 39.32
N PRO A 797 -25.20 1.82 40.63
CA PRO A 797 -24.21 0.99 41.30
C PRO A 797 -24.50 -0.52 41.22
N GLY A 798 -25.76 -0.91 41.00
CA GLY A 798 -26.17 -2.30 40.84
C GLY A 798 -25.95 -2.86 39.43
N SER A 799 -25.51 -2.04 38.48
CA SER A 799 -25.17 -2.47 37.12
C SER A 799 -23.69 -2.87 37.01
N PRO A 800 -23.31 -3.84 36.15
CA PRO A 800 -21.92 -4.25 35.97
C PRO A 800 -20.97 -3.12 35.54
N LEU A 801 -21.53 -2.08 34.89
CA LEU A 801 -20.80 -0.95 34.35
C LEU A 801 -20.84 0.29 35.26
N GLY A 802 -21.54 0.23 36.39
CA GLY A 802 -21.81 1.40 37.25
C GLY A 802 -22.81 2.42 36.67
N TYR A 803 -23.35 2.16 35.47
CA TYR A 803 -24.33 2.98 34.76
C TYR A 803 -25.44 2.12 34.12
N GLY A 804 -26.67 2.65 34.11
CA GLY A 804 -27.83 2.02 33.47
C GLY A 804 -28.70 3.04 32.73
N SER A 805 -29.73 2.55 32.03
CA SER A 805 -30.66 3.39 31.27
C SER A 805 -32.11 3.02 31.59
N PRO A 806 -33.01 4.01 31.81
CA PRO A 806 -34.43 3.73 31.98
C PRO A 806 -35.09 3.19 30.70
N LEU A 807 -34.42 3.27 29.55
CA LEU A 807 -34.88 2.73 28.26
C LEU A 807 -34.82 1.20 28.19
N VAL A 808 -34.17 0.52 29.14
CA VAL A 808 -34.10 -0.96 29.18
C VAL A 808 -35.45 -1.56 29.57
N ALA A 809 -36.14 -0.98 30.55
CA ALA A 809 -37.38 -1.54 31.10
C ALA A 809 -38.52 -1.70 30.06
N PRO A 810 -38.76 -0.74 29.13
CA PRO A 810 -39.75 -0.91 28.07
C PRO A 810 -39.45 -2.04 27.07
N LEU A 811 -38.17 -2.40 26.89
CA LEU A 811 -37.73 -3.40 25.90
C LEU A 811 -37.58 -4.81 26.47
N ALA A 812 -37.34 -4.91 27.79
CA ALA A 812 -37.13 -6.18 28.48
C ALA A 812 -38.24 -7.23 28.26
N PRO A 813 -39.55 -6.89 28.18
CA PRO A 813 -40.60 -7.89 27.94
C PRO A 813 -40.52 -8.59 26.57
N TYR A 814 -39.93 -7.94 25.56
CA TYR A 814 -39.87 -8.46 24.19
C TYR A 814 -38.55 -9.16 23.88
N LEU A 815 -37.45 -8.71 24.48
CA LEU A 815 -36.09 -9.15 24.15
C LEU A 815 -35.42 -9.94 25.29
N GLY A 816 -35.96 -9.87 26.51
CA GLY A 816 -35.29 -10.27 27.74
C GLY A 816 -34.37 -9.16 28.27
N GLU A 817 -34.22 -9.10 29.59
CA GLU A 817 -33.51 -8.01 30.27
C GLU A 817 -32.03 -7.90 29.84
N ALA A 818 -31.32 -9.03 29.72
CA ALA A 818 -29.92 -9.04 29.30
C ALA A 818 -29.73 -8.50 27.87
N LEU A 819 -30.59 -8.90 26.93
CA LEU A 819 -30.51 -8.46 25.53
C LEU A 819 -30.97 -7.01 25.38
N ALA A 820 -32.03 -6.60 26.09
CA ALA A 820 -32.46 -5.21 26.14
C ALA A 820 -31.39 -4.29 26.74
N PHE A 821 -30.72 -4.73 27.82
CA PHE A 821 -29.59 -4.02 28.40
C PHE A 821 -28.43 -3.91 27.40
N LEU A 822 -28.02 -5.01 26.79
CA LEU A 822 -26.92 -5.02 25.81
C LEU A 822 -27.23 -4.15 24.58
N LEU A 823 -28.48 -4.18 24.09
CA LEU A 823 -28.91 -3.33 22.98
C LEU A 823 -28.88 -1.85 23.37
N VAL A 824 -29.54 -1.46 24.46
CA VAL A 824 -29.64 -0.05 24.88
C VAL A 824 -28.27 0.48 25.29
N MET A 825 -27.61 -0.17 26.25
CA MET A 825 -26.32 0.29 26.77
C MET A 825 -25.22 0.17 25.72
N GLY A 826 -25.22 -0.89 24.90
CA GLY A 826 -24.29 -1.02 23.79
C GLY A 826 -24.45 0.10 22.76
N THR A 827 -25.69 0.52 22.46
CA THR A 827 -25.94 1.63 21.54
C THR A 827 -25.52 2.98 22.14
N LEU A 828 -25.80 3.21 23.43
CA LEU A 828 -25.36 4.42 24.11
C LEU A 828 -23.83 4.50 24.19
N TRP A 829 -23.17 3.36 24.40
CA TRP A 829 -21.71 3.25 24.37
C TRP A 829 -21.14 3.59 22.99
N LEU A 830 -21.75 3.12 21.91
CA LEU A 830 -21.30 3.39 20.54
C LEU A 830 -21.81 4.71 19.94
N LEU A 831 -22.54 5.53 20.71
CA LEU A 831 -23.06 6.81 20.22
C LEU A 831 -21.99 7.83 19.77
N PRO A 832 -20.79 7.90 20.38
CA PRO A 832 -19.69 8.73 19.87
C PRO A 832 -19.30 8.42 18.42
N ASP A 833 -19.45 7.16 18.00
CA ASP A 833 -19.15 6.71 16.66
C ASP A 833 -20.18 7.21 15.65
N ALA A 834 -21.46 7.27 16.02
CA ALA A 834 -22.49 7.89 15.19
C ALA A 834 -22.19 9.37 14.89
N LEU A 835 -21.70 10.11 15.88
CA LEU A 835 -21.29 11.50 15.69
C LEU A 835 -20.05 11.61 14.79
N THR A 836 -19.11 10.69 14.93
CA THR A 836 -17.91 10.59 14.08
C THR A 836 -18.29 10.29 12.63
N TYR A 837 -19.19 9.33 12.42
CA TYR A 837 -19.77 9.02 11.12
C TYR A 837 -20.45 10.26 10.52
N LEU A 838 -21.27 10.97 11.30
CA LEU A 838 -21.95 12.19 10.84
C LEU A 838 -20.97 13.27 10.40
N VAL A 839 -19.96 13.61 11.23
CA VAL A 839 -18.96 14.63 10.90
C VAL A 839 -18.17 14.23 9.65
N TRP A 840 -17.81 12.95 9.53
CA TRP A 840 -17.09 12.43 8.38
C TRP A 840 -17.92 12.53 7.10
N GLU A 841 -19.19 12.11 7.14
CA GLU A 841 -20.08 12.15 5.98
C GLU A 841 -20.44 13.58 5.58
N MET A 842 -20.67 14.48 6.54
CA MET A 842 -20.85 15.90 6.25
C MET A 842 -19.64 16.50 5.53
N ARG A 843 -18.42 16.08 5.90
CA ARG A 843 -17.18 16.52 5.23
C ARG A 843 -17.11 16.01 3.78
N GLU A 844 -17.52 14.77 3.51
CA GLU A 844 -17.53 14.24 2.14
C GLU A 844 -18.64 14.88 1.30
N ASN A 845 -19.84 15.07 1.87
CA ASN A 845 -20.96 15.74 1.22
C ASN A 845 -20.64 17.21 0.87
N TRP A 846 -19.87 17.90 1.72
CA TRP A 846 -19.37 19.25 1.41
C TRP A 846 -18.61 19.28 0.07
N ARG A 847 -17.83 18.25 -0.25
CA ARG A 847 -16.97 18.18 -1.45
C ARG A 847 -17.73 17.87 -2.74
N LEU A 848 -19.03 17.58 -2.67
CA LEU A 848 -19.84 17.22 -3.84
C LEU A 848 -20.11 18.43 -4.75
N PHE A 849 -20.29 19.61 -4.18
CA PHE A 849 -20.76 20.81 -4.90
C PHE A 849 -19.63 21.63 -5.51
N CYS A 850 -19.88 22.22 -6.69
CA CYS A 850 -18.93 23.03 -7.46
C CYS A 850 -18.29 24.16 -6.64
N ALA A 851 -19.07 24.94 -5.88
CA ALA A 851 -18.54 26.06 -5.11
C ALA A 851 -17.65 25.64 -3.93
N ASN A 852 -17.71 24.37 -3.52
CA ASN A 852 -16.92 23.82 -2.43
C ASN A 852 -15.65 23.12 -2.92
N ARG A 853 -15.40 23.11 -4.25
CA ARG A 853 -14.19 22.54 -4.84
C ARG A 853 -12.95 23.22 -4.24
N PRO A 854 -11.90 22.46 -3.86
CA PRO A 854 -10.61 23.07 -3.51
C PRO A 854 -10.08 23.93 -4.65
N VAL A 855 -9.66 25.16 -4.35
CA VAL A 855 -9.13 26.10 -5.36
C VAL A 855 -7.85 25.56 -6.00
N ALA A 856 -6.92 25.06 -5.17
CA ALA A 856 -5.68 24.46 -5.63
C ALA A 856 -5.87 22.97 -5.98
N LEU A 857 -5.26 22.55 -7.09
CA LEU A 857 -5.16 21.15 -7.49
C LEU A 857 -4.37 20.35 -6.45
N ARG A 858 -4.91 19.18 -6.11
CA ARG A 858 -4.32 18.22 -5.18
C ARG A 858 -3.90 16.94 -5.92
N ALA A 859 -2.94 16.23 -5.32
CA ALA A 859 -2.53 14.92 -5.79
C ALA A 859 -3.73 13.95 -5.82
N ALA A 860 -3.72 13.05 -6.81
CA ALA A 860 -4.71 12.02 -7.01
C ALA A 860 -4.32 10.75 -6.24
N ALA A 861 -5.33 10.01 -5.81
CA ALA A 861 -5.17 8.62 -5.43
C ALA A 861 -4.92 7.76 -6.68
N VAL A 862 -3.88 6.93 -6.64
CA VAL A 862 -3.45 6.01 -7.71
C VAL A 862 -3.47 4.57 -7.21
N GLY A 863 -2.94 4.32 -6.01
CA GLY A 863 -2.86 2.97 -5.44
C GLY A 863 -4.22 2.36 -5.11
N PRO A 864 -4.31 1.02 -4.99
CA PRO A 864 -5.55 0.30 -4.65
C PRO A 864 -6.14 0.73 -3.30
N HIS A 865 -5.32 1.29 -2.41
CA HIS A 865 -5.73 1.79 -1.09
C HIS A 865 -5.94 3.32 -1.05
N GLY A 866 -5.88 4.00 -2.19
CA GLY A 866 -6.06 5.44 -2.27
C GLY A 866 -4.77 6.27 -2.14
N GLU A 867 -3.61 5.64 -2.27
CA GLU A 867 -2.30 6.27 -2.10
C GLU A 867 -1.92 7.14 -3.30
N THR A 868 -1.22 8.25 -3.06
CA THR A 868 -0.62 9.08 -4.14
C THR A 868 0.62 8.40 -4.72
N VAL A 869 1.13 8.87 -5.87
CA VAL A 869 2.40 8.34 -6.44
C VAL A 869 3.53 8.46 -5.42
N LYS A 870 3.67 9.61 -4.74
CA LYS A 870 4.62 9.76 -3.63
C LYS A 870 4.37 8.73 -2.52
N GLY A 871 3.10 8.49 -2.19
CA GLY A 871 2.70 7.48 -1.21
C GLY A 871 3.01 6.03 -1.61
N LEU A 872 3.05 5.72 -2.90
CA LEU A 872 3.41 4.38 -3.40
C LEU A 872 4.90 4.10 -3.23
N VAL A 873 5.73 5.11 -3.52
CA VAL A 873 7.19 4.96 -3.65
C VAL A 873 7.91 5.27 -2.34
N HIS A 874 7.49 6.33 -1.63
CA HIS A 874 8.18 6.80 -0.44
C HIS A 874 7.83 5.98 0.82
N LEU A 875 8.83 5.35 1.42
CA LEU A 875 8.66 4.61 2.67
C LEU A 875 8.47 5.59 3.84
N GLY A 876 7.24 5.65 4.35
CA GLY A 876 6.87 6.46 5.51
C GLY A 876 5.96 5.70 6.45
N PHE A 877 5.43 6.37 7.47
CA PHE A 877 4.51 5.73 8.42
C PHE A 877 3.31 5.14 7.67
N HIS A 878 2.56 5.94 6.89
CA HIS A 878 1.39 5.47 6.12
C HIS A 878 1.63 5.43 4.60
N SER A 879 2.87 5.16 4.18
CA SER A 879 3.29 5.17 2.76
C SER A 879 4.40 4.15 2.50
N GLY A 880 4.63 3.85 1.22
CA GLY A 880 5.64 2.91 0.74
C GLY A 880 5.05 1.56 0.35
N THR A 881 3.96 1.55 -0.41
CA THR A 881 3.32 0.33 -0.92
C THR A 881 4.32 -0.53 -1.71
N LEU A 882 5.10 0.09 -2.60
CA LEU A 882 6.12 -0.58 -3.39
C LEU A 882 7.22 -1.21 -2.52
N PRO A 883 7.95 -0.45 -1.68
CA PRO A 883 9.02 -1.03 -0.87
C PRO A 883 8.48 -2.11 0.10
N ARG A 884 7.25 -1.97 0.61
CA ARG A 884 6.62 -3.00 1.46
C ARG A 884 6.24 -4.26 0.68
N LEU A 885 5.65 -4.12 -0.51
CA LEU A 885 5.30 -5.26 -1.37
C LEU A 885 6.55 -6.04 -1.81
N TYR A 886 7.62 -5.34 -2.21
CA TYR A 886 8.89 -5.99 -2.55
C TYR A 886 9.53 -6.68 -1.33
N SER A 887 9.47 -6.08 -0.14
CA SER A 887 9.97 -6.73 1.09
C SER A 887 9.18 -8.00 1.45
N ARG A 888 7.85 -7.95 1.39
CA ARG A 888 7.01 -9.14 1.59
C ARG A 888 7.28 -10.20 0.53
N LEU A 889 7.47 -9.79 -0.73
CA LEU A 889 7.82 -10.71 -1.82
C LEU A 889 9.18 -11.37 -1.60
N ARG A 890 10.21 -10.62 -1.20
CA ARG A 890 11.53 -11.16 -0.84
C ARG A 890 11.42 -12.22 0.26
N GLY A 891 10.70 -11.90 1.34
CA GLY A 891 10.48 -12.83 2.45
C GLY A 891 9.72 -14.09 2.02
N ALA A 892 8.65 -13.91 1.24
CA ALA A 892 7.84 -15.02 0.76
C ALA A 892 8.59 -15.95 -0.22
N GLU A 893 9.45 -15.41 -1.10
CA GLU A 893 10.25 -16.25 -2.01
C GLU A 893 11.37 -17.00 -1.30
N GLN A 894 11.98 -16.38 -0.28
CA GLN A 894 12.96 -17.07 0.57
C GLN A 894 12.31 -18.22 1.35
N GLU A 895 11.12 -18.00 1.89
CA GLU A 895 10.37 -19.04 2.61
C GLU A 895 9.84 -20.12 1.67
N ALA A 896 9.38 -19.75 0.48
CA ALA A 896 8.94 -20.69 -0.54
C ALA A 896 10.09 -21.58 -1.02
N THR A 897 11.32 -21.05 -1.11
CA THR A 897 12.51 -21.85 -1.46
C THR A 897 12.81 -22.93 -0.40
N ARG A 898 12.44 -22.70 0.87
CA ARG A 898 12.63 -23.66 1.97
C ARG A 898 11.50 -24.66 2.12
N THR A 899 10.26 -24.19 1.96
CA THR A 899 9.04 -24.95 2.27
C THR A 899 8.33 -25.52 1.04
N ASP A 900 8.81 -25.14 -0.15
CA ASP A 900 8.19 -25.38 -1.45
C ASP A 900 6.76 -24.79 -1.60
N ASN A 901 6.38 -23.87 -0.71
CA ASN A 901 5.07 -23.20 -0.74
C ASN A 901 5.15 -21.82 -1.38
N TRP A 902 4.85 -21.76 -2.68
CA TRP A 902 4.92 -20.53 -3.49
C TRP A 902 3.64 -19.68 -3.47
N ARG A 903 2.69 -19.91 -2.57
CA ARG A 903 1.39 -19.23 -2.58
C ARG A 903 1.52 -17.73 -2.29
N ASP A 904 2.27 -17.36 -1.26
CA ASP A 904 2.37 -15.98 -0.82
C ASP A 904 3.21 -15.15 -1.79
N ALA A 905 4.29 -15.73 -2.34
CA ALA A 905 5.09 -15.12 -3.39
C ALA A 905 4.25 -14.79 -4.64
N ARG A 906 3.40 -15.73 -5.08
CA ARG A 906 2.46 -15.51 -6.21
C ARG A 906 1.47 -14.39 -5.90
N THR A 907 0.98 -14.32 -4.67
CA THR A 907 0.04 -13.28 -4.22
C THR A 907 0.69 -11.90 -4.29
N HIS A 908 1.92 -11.74 -3.81
CA HIS A 908 2.63 -10.46 -3.85
C HIS A 908 3.04 -10.04 -5.28
N ARG A 909 3.44 -10.96 -6.16
CA ARG A 909 3.68 -10.66 -7.59
C ARG A 909 2.40 -10.20 -8.29
N GLN A 910 1.26 -10.80 -7.95
CA GLN A 910 -0.04 -10.38 -8.49
C GLN A 910 -0.41 -8.96 -8.03
N ALA A 911 -0.17 -8.62 -6.76
CA ALA A 911 -0.39 -7.27 -6.24
C ALA A 911 0.49 -6.22 -6.95
N LEU A 912 1.74 -6.54 -7.30
CA LEU A 912 2.60 -5.65 -8.10
C LEU A 912 2.04 -5.41 -9.51
N ARG A 913 1.56 -6.46 -10.19
CA ARG A 913 0.90 -6.31 -11.51
C ARG A 913 -0.38 -5.48 -11.46
N GLU A 914 -1.16 -5.63 -10.40
CA GLU A 914 -2.34 -4.79 -10.19
C GLU A 914 -1.95 -3.32 -9.98
N LEU A 915 -0.81 -3.06 -9.35
CA LEU A 915 -0.28 -1.72 -9.17
C LEU A 915 0.27 -1.13 -10.48
N GLU A 916 0.96 -1.92 -11.32
CA GLU A 916 1.37 -1.51 -12.67
C GLU A 916 0.17 -1.04 -13.49
N GLU A 917 -0.90 -1.83 -13.46
CA GLU A 917 -2.15 -1.53 -14.16
C GLU A 917 -2.85 -0.29 -13.58
N ALA A 918 -2.82 -0.09 -12.26
CA ALA A 918 -3.36 1.11 -11.62
C ALA A 918 -2.60 2.38 -12.06
N VAL A 919 -1.27 2.32 -12.12
CA VAL A 919 -0.41 3.41 -12.61
C VAL A 919 -0.65 3.68 -14.09
N ARG A 920 -0.72 2.63 -14.92
CA ARG A 920 -1.05 2.73 -16.35
C ARG A 920 -2.38 3.43 -16.56
N ARG A 921 -3.42 3.04 -15.82
CA ARG A 921 -4.75 3.68 -15.89
C ARG A 921 -4.70 5.14 -15.44
N PHE A 922 -3.93 5.45 -14.40
CA PHE A 922 -3.76 6.82 -13.93
C PHE A 922 -3.16 7.73 -15.01
N VAL A 923 -2.04 7.33 -15.62
CA VAL A 923 -1.41 8.09 -16.71
C VAL A 923 -2.32 8.18 -17.93
N THR A 924 -2.96 7.06 -18.31
CA THR A 924 -3.92 7.04 -19.41
C THR A 924 -5.06 8.06 -19.19
N ARG A 925 -5.58 8.16 -17.96
CA ARG A 925 -6.70 9.04 -17.62
C ARG A 925 -6.30 10.51 -17.49
N GLU A 926 -5.14 10.82 -16.93
CA GLU A 926 -4.76 12.21 -16.61
C GLU A 926 -3.89 12.86 -17.70
N LEU A 927 -3.25 12.07 -18.58
CA LEU A 927 -2.42 12.53 -19.70
C LEU A 927 -3.04 12.16 -21.06
N ILE A 928 -3.18 10.86 -21.35
CA ILE A 928 -3.52 10.38 -22.70
C ILE A 928 -4.94 10.78 -23.11
N ALA A 929 -5.92 10.69 -22.21
CA ALA A 929 -7.32 11.05 -22.49
C ALA A 929 -7.49 12.52 -22.88
N VAL A 930 -6.61 13.41 -22.40
CA VAL A 930 -6.65 14.84 -22.74
C VAL A 930 -5.98 15.09 -24.10
N LEU A 931 -4.88 14.40 -24.40
CA LEU A 931 -4.12 14.58 -25.64
C LEU A 931 -4.81 13.91 -26.84
N ASN A 932 -5.39 12.73 -26.65
CA ASN A 932 -6.08 11.96 -27.69
C ASN A 932 -7.61 11.95 -27.46
N PRO A 933 -8.31 13.09 -27.62
CA PRO A 933 -9.75 13.13 -27.40
C PRO A 933 -10.49 12.35 -28.49
N GLY A 934 -11.70 11.89 -28.17
CA GLY A 934 -12.52 11.08 -29.08
C GLY A 934 -12.92 11.79 -30.38
N PRO A 935 -13.61 11.07 -31.31
CA PRO A 935 -14.01 11.59 -32.61
C PRO A 935 -14.80 12.90 -32.50
N GLY A 936 -14.45 13.91 -33.30
CA GLY A 936 -15.12 15.23 -33.29
C GLY A 936 -14.51 16.25 -32.33
N SER A 937 -13.43 15.91 -31.61
CA SER A 937 -12.67 16.87 -30.80
C SER A 937 -11.29 17.13 -31.39
N VAL A 938 -10.82 18.38 -31.32
CA VAL A 938 -9.49 18.75 -31.81
C VAL A 938 -8.45 18.26 -30.81
N GLY A 939 -7.73 17.19 -31.17
CA GLY A 939 -6.59 16.68 -30.42
C GLY A 939 -5.37 17.61 -30.46
N TRP A 940 -4.28 17.16 -29.84
CA TRP A 940 -3.15 18.01 -29.53
C TRP A 940 -2.18 18.37 -30.68
N GLY A 941 -2.51 17.96 -31.90
CA GLY A 941 -1.73 18.22 -33.10
C GLY A 941 -0.47 17.37 -33.27
N GLY A 942 -0.16 16.47 -32.32
CA GLY A 942 0.92 15.48 -32.42
C GLY A 942 0.42 14.06 -32.74
N PRO A 943 1.32 13.06 -32.77
CA PRO A 943 0.95 11.66 -33.01
C PRO A 943 0.07 11.10 -31.88
N VAL A 944 -0.68 10.03 -32.17
CA VAL A 944 -1.50 9.34 -31.17
C VAL A 944 -0.59 8.67 -30.15
N LEU A 945 -0.69 9.09 -28.89
CA LEU A 945 0.14 8.57 -27.80
C LEU A 945 -0.51 7.37 -27.08
N ARG A 946 0.30 6.43 -26.60
CA ARG A 946 -0.13 5.33 -25.73
C ARG A 946 0.85 5.12 -24.59
N VAL A 947 0.36 4.57 -23.48
CA VAL A 947 1.23 4.10 -22.40
C VAL A 947 1.69 2.68 -22.76
N GLY A 948 2.99 2.52 -22.96
CA GLY A 948 3.68 1.25 -23.18
C GLY A 948 3.95 0.53 -21.86
N GLU A 949 5.14 0.01 -21.61
CA GLU A 949 5.46 -0.67 -20.36
C GLU A 949 5.48 0.25 -19.13
N VAL A 950 5.15 -0.32 -17.97
CA VAL A 950 5.26 0.33 -16.65
C VAL A 950 6.17 -0.55 -15.81
N HIS A 951 7.33 -0.02 -15.44
CA HIS A 951 8.31 -0.74 -14.64
C HIS A 951 8.29 -0.20 -13.21
N LEU A 952 7.94 -1.06 -12.26
CA LEU A 952 7.97 -0.76 -10.84
C LEU A 952 9.30 -1.21 -10.23
N SER A 953 9.77 -0.45 -9.24
CA SER A 953 10.89 -0.82 -8.38
C SER A 953 10.61 -0.36 -6.96
N THR A 954 11.56 -0.49 -6.05
CA THR A 954 11.37 -0.11 -4.65
C THR A 954 11.28 1.40 -4.44
N ASN A 955 11.96 2.22 -5.25
CA ASN A 955 12.02 3.68 -5.10
C ASN A 955 11.72 4.47 -6.40
N ARG A 956 11.30 3.81 -7.48
CA ARG A 956 10.91 4.50 -8.72
C ARG A 956 9.84 3.78 -9.52
N ILE A 957 9.16 4.54 -10.38
CA ILE A 957 8.19 4.08 -11.37
C ILE A 957 8.64 4.65 -12.72
N ARG A 958 8.97 3.77 -13.67
CA ARG A 958 9.30 4.15 -15.06
C ARG A 958 8.12 3.87 -15.98
N LEU A 959 7.86 4.81 -16.88
CA LEU A 959 6.73 4.82 -17.78
C LEU A 959 7.22 4.98 -19.21
N GLU A 960 6.83 4.05 -20.06
CA GLU A 960 7.07 4.14 -21.49
C GLU A 960 5.91 4.88 -22.17
N LEU A 961 6.23 5.90 -22.95
CA LEU A 961 5.30 6.58 -23.84
C LEU A 961 5.64 6.21 -25.29
N THR A 962 4.68 5.61 -25.97
CA THR A 962 4.80 5.21 -27.38
C THR A 962 3.93 6.13 -28.24
N ALA A 963 4.40 6.41 -29.46
CA ALA A 963 3.70 7.21 -30.45
C ALA A 963 3.48 6.38 -31.73
N GLU A 964 2.29 6.48 -32.32
CA GLU A 964 2.00 5.78 -33.58
C GLU A 964 2.96 6.24 -34.70
N GLY A 965 3.71 5.29 -35.27
CA GLY A 965 4.69 5.54 -36.33
C GLY A 965 6.10 5.95 -35.87
N ALA A 966 6.36 6.09 -34.56
CA ALA A 966 7.70 6.35 -34.03
C ALA A 966 8.46 5.05 -33.74
N LEU A 967 9.78 5.03 -34.01
CA LEU A 967 10.65 3.87 -33.74
C LEU A 967 11.21 3.87 -32.30
N GLU A 968 11.41 5.04 -31.70
CA GLU A 968 12.00 5.18 -30.37
C GLU A 968 10.98 5.73 -29.34
N PRO A 969 10.66 4.96 -28.28
CA PRO A 969 9.77 5.40 -27.22
C PRO A 969 10.44 6.46 -26.33
N ALA A 970 9.61 7.23 -25.61
CA ALA A 970 10.10 8.15 -24.59
C ALA A 970 9.93 7.55 -23.20
N TRP A 971 10.98 7.60 -22.37
CA TRP A 971 10.97 7.05 -21.02
C TRP A 971 10.94 8.15 -19.97
N PHE A 972 9.89 8.10 -19.17
CA PHE A 972 9.59 9.05 -18.12
C PHE A 972 9.66 8.36 -16.76
N GLU A 973 10.18 9.03 -15.72
CA GLU A 973 10.30 8.42 -14.38
C GLU A 973 9.80 9.32 -13.24
N TRP A 974 9.22 8.67 -12.24
CA TRP A 974 9.01 9.21 -10.90
C TRP A 974 9.91 8.47 -9.92
N GLU A 975 10.67 9.21 -9.14
CA GLU A 975 11.71 8.68 -8.27
C GLU A 975 11.59 9.28 -6.86
N ASP A 976 11.64 8.45 -5.82
CA ASP A 976 11.84 8.93 -4.46
C ASP A 976 13.34 9.14 -4.21
N ARG A 977 13.73 10.41 -4.13
CA ARG A 977 15.07 10.86 -3.77
C ARG A 977 15.04 11.43 -2.36
N SER A 978 15.48 10.63 -1.39
CA SER A 978 15.63 11.05 0.00
C SER A 978 14.35 11.68 0.59
N GLY A 979 13.16 11.18 0.23
CA GLY A 979 11.86 11.66 0.68
C GLY A 979 11.18 12.71 -0.19
N TRP A 980 11.81 13.09 -1.31
CA TRP A 980 11.28 14.00 -2.31
C TRP A 980 10.89 13.23 -3.56
N LEU A 981 9.66 13.43 -4.05
CA LEU A 981 9.25 12.85 -5.32
C LEU A 981 9.80 13.72 -6.45
N VAL A 982 10.80 13.20 -7.16
CA VAL A 982 11.45 13.84 -8.30
C VAL A 982 10.90 13.22 -9.58
N ALA A 983 10.59 14.05 -10.58
CA ALA A 983 10.22 13.58 -11.90
C ALA A 983 11.22 14.06 -12.96
N GLY A 984 11.39 13.27 -14.02
CA GLY A 984 12.23 13.66 -15.16
C GLY A 984 12.23 12.63 -16.29
N TRP A 985 12.92 12.97 -17.37
CA TRP A 985 13.11 12.07 -18.51
C TRP A 985 14.41 11.27 -18.37
N VAL A 986 14.35 9.98 -18.68
CA VAL A 986 15.53 9.11 -18.84
C VAL A 986 15.96 9.13 -20.30
N GLU A 987 14.99 8.93 -21.21
CA GLU A 987 15.20 8.95 -22.65
C GLU A 987 14.10 9.79 -23.31
N ALA A 988 14.51 10.74 -24.16
CA ALA A 988 13.57 11.64 -24.84
C ALA A 988 12.82 10.94 -25.99
N GLY A 989 13.45 9.97 -26.67
CA GLY A 989 12.90 9.30 -27.85
C GLY A 989 12.32 10.28 -28.87
N PHE A 990 11.12 9.98 -29.37
CA PHE A 990 10.38 10.82 -30.32
C PHE A 990 10.11 12.27 -29.86
N LEU A 991 10.25 12.59 -28.57
CA LEU A 991 10.01 13.95 -28.05
C LEU A 991 11.11 14.94 -28.46
N ALA A 992 12.28 14.48 -28.86
CA ALA A 992 13.35 15.35 -29.36
C ALA A 992 12.93 16.11 -30.63
N ASP A 993 12.08 15.47 -31.45
CA ASP A 993 11.69 15.95 -32.77
C ASP A 993 10.31 16.63 -32.80
N ILE A 994 9.70 16.84 -31.64
CA ILE A 994 8.36 17.39 -31.57
C ILE A 994 8.31 18.87 -31.96
N GLY A 995 7.29 19.26 -32.73
CA GLY A 995 7.04 20.65 -33.11
C GLY A 995 6.63 21.53 -31.91
N PRO A 996 6.81 22.86 -32.00
CA PRO A 996 6.56 23.78 -30.88
C PRO A 996 5.07 23.85 -30.46
N GLY A 997 4.13 23.66 -31.39
CA GLY A 997 2.70 23.60 -31.12
C GLY A 997 2.32 22.39 -30.25
N PRO A 998 2.51 21.15 -30.74
CA PRO A 998 2.27 19.94 -29.95
C PRO A 998 3.10 19.89 -28.66
N GLY A 999 4.34 20.38 -28.69
CA GLY A 999 5.19 20.51 -27.50
C GLY A 999 4.54 21.35 -26.39
N ARG A 1000 3.90 22.48 -26.72
CA ARG A 1000 3.20 23.33 -25.73
C ARG A 1000 2.04 22.59 -25.06
N GLU A 1001 1.30 21.81 -25.82
CA GLU A 1001 0.12 21.09 -25.31
C GLU A 1001 0.52 19.90 -24.42
N LEU A 1002 1.58 19.18 -24.83
CA LEU A 1002 2.19 18.15 -24.00
C LEU A 1002 2.74 18.74 -22.71
N GLU A 1003 3.45 19.87 -22.78
CA GLU A 1003 3.99 20.57 -21.60
C GLU A 1003 2.86 20.93 -20.61
N ASN A 1004 1.76 21.53 -21.09
CA ASN A 1004 0.59 21.85 -20.25
C ASN A 1004 -0.01 20.62 -19.57
N THR A 1005 -0.10 19.50 -20.29
CA THR A 1005 -0.68 18.26 -19.76
C THR A 1005 0.28 17.56 -18.79
N LEU A 1006 1.60 17.67 -19.01
CA LEU A 1006 2.62 17.19 -18.06
C LEU A 1006 2.59 18.00 -16.75
N ILE A 1007 2.45 19.34 -16.81
CA ILE A 1007 2.26 20.17 -15.59
C ILE A 1007 1.09 19.62 -14.76
N TYR A 1008 -0.03 19.36 -15.43
CA TYR A 1008 -1.22 18.80 -14.80
C TYR A 1008 -0.93 17.40 -14.22
N LEU A 1009 -0.33 16.48 -14.99
CA LEU A 1009 0.04 15.14 -14.54
C LEU A 1009 0.97 15.16 -13.32
N HIS A 1010 2.05 15.95 -13.34
CA HIS A 1010 2.99 16.06 -12.22
C HIS A 1010 2.31 16.58 -10.96
N ARG A 1011 1.41 17.56 -11.10
CA ARG A 1011 0.64 18.08 -9.95
C ARG A 1011 -0.31 17.03 -9.39
N ARG A 1012 -0.90 16.19 -10.26
CA ARG A 1012 -1.78 15.09 -9.87
C ARG A 1012 -1.00 13.89 -9.30
N ALA A 1013 0.24 13.64 -9.73
CA ALA A 1013 1.11 12.65 -9.11
C ALA A 1013 1.61 13.10 -7.72
N GLY A 1014 1.70 14.42 -7.48
CA GLY A 1014 2.20 15.00 -6.24
C GLY A 1014 3.72 15.20 -6.24
N VAL A 1015 4.28 15.52 -7.42
CA VAL A 1015 5.72 15.74 -7.62
C VAL A 1015 6.18 16.98 -6.85
N ASP A 1016 7.31 16.87 -6.16
CA ASP A 1016 7.92 17.95 -5.41
C ASP A 1016 8.91 18.76 -6.28
N LEU A 1017 9.73 18.04 -7.05
CA LEU A 1017 10.82 18.58 -7.88
C LEU A 1017 10.78 17.98 -9.29
N ILE A 1018 11.15 18.78 -10.28
CA ILE A 1018 11.27 18.34 -11.67
C ILE A 1018 12.72 18.58 -12.10
N ARG A 1019 13.39 17.53 -12.58
CA ARG A 1019 14.84 17.52 -12.86
C ARG A 1019 15.22 18.59 -13.88
N GLU A 1020 14.42 18.73 -14.93
CA GLU A 1020 14.59 19.72 -16.01
C GLU A 1020 14.41 21.15 -15.49
N GLN A 1021 13.45 21.37 -14.59
CA GLN A 1021 13.21 22.66 -13.94
C GLN A 1021 14.37 23.06 -13.02
N VAL A 1022 14.86 22.15 -12.18
CA VAL A 1022 16.03 22.40 -11.31
C VAL A 1022 17.26 22.71 -12.16
N ARG A 1023 17.46 22.00 -13.28
CA ARG A 1023 18.57 22.23 -14.20
C ARG A 1023 18.49 23.60 -14.89
N ASP A 1024 17.29 24.12 -15.15
CA ASP A 1024 17.11 25.42 -15.80
C ASP A 1024 17.44 26.61 -14.88
N VAL A 1025 17.21 26.43 -13.57
CA VAL A 1025 17.53 27.44 -12.53
C VAL A 1025 19.03 27.48 -12.21
N LEU A 1026 19.73 26.35 -12.36
CA LEU A 1026 21.15 26.23 -12.05
C LEU A 1026 22.04 26.51 -13.27
N PRO A 1027 23.29 26.97 -13.07
CA PRO A 1027 24.27 27.08 -14.15
C PRO A 1027 24.48 25.73 -14.86
N PRO A 1028 24.74 25.68 -16.18
CA PRO A 1028 24.92 24.43 -16.92
C PRO A 1028 26.05 23.54 -16.38
N THR A 1029 27.07 24.15 -15.78
CA THR A 1029 28.23 23.49 -15.17
C THR A 1029 27.99 23.04 -13.73
N ALA A 1030 26.88 23.45 -13.10
CA ALA A 1030 26.57 23.10 -11.73
C ALA A 1030 25.97 21.69 -11.65
N HIS A 1031 26.43 20.90 -10.68
CA HIS A 1031 25.85 19.61 -10.35
C HIS A 1031 24.93 19.74 -9.15
N PHE A 1032 23.88 18.93 -9.09
CA PHE A 1032 22.99 18.91 -7.95
C PHE A 1032 22.61 17.48 -7.56
N ASP A 1033 22.23 17.34 -6.30
CA ASP A 1033 21.69 16.11 -5.72
C ASP A 1033 20.64 16.46 -4.66
N VAL A 1034 19.73 15.54 -4.37
CA VAL A 1034 18.62 15.77 -3.42
C VAL A 1034 18.87 14.96 -2.16
N ALA A 1035 18.98 15.65 -1.02
CA ALA A 1035 19.24 15.07 0.28
C ALA A 1035 18.00 15.17 1.20
N PRO A 1036 17.94 14.41 2.31
CA PRO A 1036 16.80 14.45 3.23
C PRO A 1036 16.55 15.84 3.84
N ASN A 1037 17.58 16.69 3.86
CA ASN A 1037 17.53 18.04 4.43
C ASN A 1037 17.35 19.14 3.37
N GLY A 1038 17.33 18.82 2.07
CA GLY A 1038 17.19 19.80 0.99
C GLY A 1038 18.04 19.49 -0.25
N LEU A 1039 18.27 20.50 -1.09
CA LEU A 1039 19.03 20.38 -2.34
C LEU A 1039 20.53 20.65 -2.11
N LEU A 1040 21.39 19.73 -2.50
CA LEU A 1040 22.85 19.92 -2.53
C LEU A 1040 23.28 20.39 -3.91
N VAL A 1041 24.10 21.44 -3.99
CA VAL A 1041 24.58 22.02 -5.25
C VAL A 1041 26.10 22.23 -5.21
N TRP A 1042 26.78 21.81 -6.27
CA TRP A 1042 28.19 22.06 -6.54
C TRP A 1042 28.32 23.05 -7.69
N TYR A 1043 28.85 24.25 -7.42
CA TYR A 1043 29.02 25.31 -8.43
C TYR A 1043 30.33 25.24 -9.21
N GLY A 1044 31.25 24.36 -8.82
CA GLY A 1044 32.49 24.04 -9.52
C GLY A 1044 32.61 22.53 -9.74
N ALA A 1045 33.80 22.06 -10.13
CA ALA A 1045 34.04 20.63 -10.27
C ALA A 1045 33.69 19.89 -8.96
N ARG A 1046 32.90 18.82 -9.07
CA ARG A 1046 32.34 18.04 -7.95
C ARG A 1046 33.44 17.49 -7.00
N GLU A 1047 34.66 17.41 -7.50
CA GLU A 1047 35.84 16.88 -6.82
C GLU A 1047 36.56 17.91 -5.93
N SER A 1048 36.49 19.20 -6.26
CA SER A 1048 37.31 20.25 -5.62
C SER A 1048 36.49 21.34 -4.92
N SER A 1049 35.18 21.41 -5.16
CA SER A 1049 34.29 22.41 -4.54
C SER A 1049 33.40 21.78 -3.45
N PRO A 1050 33.32 22.35 -2.24
CA PRO A 1050 32.39 21.86 -1.23
C PRO A 1050 30.93 22.08 -1.65
N PRO A 1051 30.01 21.15 -1.37
CA PRO A 1051 28.60 21.33 -1.68
C PRO A 1051 27.98 22.43 -0.83
N VAL A 1052 27.01 23.12 -1.43
CA VAL A 1052 26.15 24.08 -0.76
C VAL A 1052 24.76 23.47 -0.61
N LEU A 1053 24.16 23.58 0.58
CA LEU A 1053 22.83 23.09 0.90
C LEU A 1053 21.79 24.22 0.79
N TYR A 1054 20.68 23.97 0.08
CA TYR A 1054 19.47 24.78 0.12
C TYR A 1054 18.37 24.01 0.86
N ASP A 1055 17.93 24.53 2.01
CA ASP A 1055 16.90 23.89 2.84
C ASP A 1055 15.52 24.00 2.17
N LEU A 1056 15.05 22.89 1.59
CA LEU A 1056 13.77 22.84 0.89
C LEU A 1056 12.55 22.90 1.85
N PHE A 1057 12.75 22.75 3.16
CA PHE A 1057 11.70 22.93 4.17
C PHE A 1057 11.55 24.40 4.60
N ASP A 1058 12.50 25.27 4.26
CA ASP A 1058 12.42 26.70 4.60
C ASP A 1058 11.21 27.34 3.91
N PRO A 1059 10.18 27.82 4.64
CA PRO A 1059 9.00 28.43 4.04
C PRO A 1059 9.28 29.76 3.31
N GLY A 1060 10.51 30.30 3.40
CA GLY A 1060 10.93 31.52 2.72
C GLY A 1060 10.78 31.45 1.20
N ALA A 1061 10.55 32.62 0.58
CA ALA A 1061 10.49 32.76 -0.88
C ALA A 1061 11.88 32.66 -1.54
N GLU A 1062 12.93 33.09 -0.84
CA GLU A 1062 14.33 32.94 -1.25
C GLU A 1062 15.02 31.90 -0.38
N LEU A 1063 15.57 30.87 -1.01
CA LEU A 1063 16.41 29.87 -0.35
C LEU A 1063 17.85 30.38 -0.31
N ARG A 1064 18.43 30.35 0.90
CA ARG A 1064 19.81 30.79 1.11
C ARG A 1064 20.77 29.60 1.12
N PRO A 1065 21.99 29.78 0.60
CA PRO A 1065 23.05 28.77 0.65
C PRO A 1065 23.54 28.53 2.09
N LEU A 1066 23.58 27.26 2.49
CA LEU A 1066 24.03 26.80 3.81
C LEU A 1066 25.18 25.78 3.69
N THR A 1067 25.99 25.64 4.73
CA THR A 1067 26.90 24.50 4.87
C THR A 1067 26.10 23.22 5.16
N PRO A 1068 26.39 22.09 4.49
CA PRO A 1068 25.74 20.81 4.79
C PRO A 1068 25.93 20.39 6.26
N ALA A 1069 27.16 20.58 6.77
CA ALA A 1069 27.48 20.38 8.18
C ALA A 1069 27.20 21.66 8.99
N GLY A 1070 26.31 21.56 9.99
CA GLY A 1070 26.04 22.65 10.94
C GLY A 1070 25.14 23.80 10.43
N ARG A 1071 24.68 23.76 9.17
CA ARG A 1071 23.69 24.69 8.58
C ARG A 1071 24.04 26.18 8.75
N ARG A 1072 25.30 26.55 8.53
CA ARG A 1072 25.76 27.96 8.59
C ARG A 1072 25.61 28.62 7.23
N LEU A 1073 25.29 29.92 7.20
CA LEU A 1073 25.20 30.69 5.94
C LEU A 1073 26.55 30.73 5.21
N VAL A 1074 26.52 30.54 3.89
CA VAL A 1074 27.69 30.59 3.01
C VAL A 1074 27.47 31.66 1.93
N THR A 1075 28.54 32.16 1.31
CA THR A 1075 28.45 33.04 0.15
C THR A 1075 28.07 32.23 -1.09
N GLY A 1076 26.95 32.53 -1.73
CA GLY A 1076 26.46 31.85 -2.94
C GLY A 1076 25.20 32.51 -3.49
N PRO A 1077 24.74 32.11 -4.70
CA PRO A 1077 23.53 32.66 -5.29
C PRO A 1077 22.32 32.28 -4.44
N LYS A 1078 21.38 33.20 -4.29
CA LYS A 1078 20.07 32.87 -3.70
C LYS A 1078 19.18 32.28 -4.76
N LEU A 1079 18.41 31.25 -4.41
CA LEU A 1079 17.50 30.60 -5.34
C LEU A 1079 16.06 30.93 -4.98
N GLU A 1080 15.26 31.31 -5.98
CA GLU A 1080 13.83 31.53 -5.78
C GLU A 1080 13.11 30.19 -5.62
N ALA A 1081 12.49 29.97 -4.45
CA ALA A 1081 11.94 28.67 -4.08
C ALA A 1081 10.83 28.19 -5.03
N ARG A 1082 10.04 29.10 -5.62
CA ARG A 1082 8.95 28.77 -6.56
C ARG A 1082 9.46 28.37 -7.94
N ARG A 1083 10.62 28.90 -8.37
CA ARG A 1083 11.28 28.50 -9.61
C ARG A 1083 12.02 27.18 -9.45
N LEU A 1084 12.48 26.88 -8.24
CA LEU A 1084 13.17 25.62 -7.94
C LEU A 1084 12.21 24.46 -7.62
N MET A 1085 11.19 24.69 -6.79
CA MET A 1085 10.29 23.66 -6.28
C MET A 1085 8.93 23.69 -6.96
N PHE A 1086 8.66 22.67 -7.79
CA PHE A 1086 7.36 22.50 -8.43
C PHE A 1086 6.21 22.40 -7.41
N GLY A 1087 6.43 21.74 -6.27
CA GLY A 1087 5.44 21.62 -5.20
C GLY A 1087 4.94 22.96 -4.62
N ARG A 1088 5.74 24.04 -4.74
CA ARG A 1088 5.38 25.40 -4.28
C ARG A 1088 4.60 26.23 -5.30
N VAL A 1089 4.46 25.74 -6.52
CA VAL A 1089 3.66 26.40 -7.56
C VAL A 1089 2.18 26.12 -7.28
N GLU A 1090 1.39 27.18 -7.07
CA GLU A 1090 -0.05 27.06 -6.95
C GLU A 1090 -0.64 26.93 -8.36
N LEU A 1091 -1.36 25.81 -8.57
CA LEU A 1091 -2.04 25.49 -9.82
C LEU A 1091 -3.51 25.26 -9.49
N THR A 1092 -4.41 25.95 -10.18
CA THR A 1092 -5.85 25.89 -9.92
C THR A 1092 -6.61 25.15 -11.02
N TRP A 1093 -7.77 24.59 -10.66
CA TRP A 1093 -8.65 23.96 -11.65
C TRP A 1093 -9.22 24.97 -12.65
N ALA A 1094 -9.50 26.20 -12.21
CA ALA A 1094 -10.03 27.25 -13.07
C ALA A 1094 -9.03 27.65 -14.17
N GLU A 1095 -7.74 27.80 -13.82
CA GLU A 1095 -6.67 28.02 -14.80
C GLU A 1095 -6.58 26.86 -15.78
N TRP A 1096 -6.63 25.61 -15.30
CA TRP A 1096 -6.59 24.43 -16.17
C TRP A 1096 -7.75 24.44 -17.18
N VAL A 1097 -8.99 24.67 -16.74
CA VAL A 1097 -10.14 24.77 -17.65
C VAL A 1097 -9.96 25.92 -18.66
N SER A 1098 -9.47 27.08 -18.21
CA SER A 1098 -9.27 28.25 -19.08
C SER A 1098 -8.29 28.00 -20.22
N VAL A 1099 -7.19 27.25 -19.96
CA VAL A 1099 -6.18 26.90 -20.98
C VAL A 1099 -6.83 26.20 -22.17
N TRP A 1100 -7.81 25.32 -21.91
CA TRP A 1100 -8.51 24.53 -22.94
C TRP A 1100 -9.79 25.16 -23.46
N ALA A 1101 -10.34 26.18 -22.79
CA ALA A 1101 -11.53 26.91 -23.22
C ALA A 1101 -11.26 27.89 -24.37
N THR A 1102 -10.00 28.33 -24.54
CA THR A 1102 -9.62 29.41 -25.46
C THR A 1102 -9.78 29.12 -26.96
N HIS A 1103 -10.08 27.87 -27.38
CA HIS A 1103 -10.31 27.52 -28.79
C HIS A 1103 -11.72 26.95 -28.99
N GLN A 1104 -12.67 27.81 -29.35
CA GLN A 1104 -13.88 27.40 -30.08
C GLN A 1104 -13.54 27.36 -31.59
N ASP A 1105 -13.75 26.19 -32.20
CA ASP A 1105 -13.67 25.83 -33.64
C ASP A 1105 -12.81 26.70 -34.57
N PRO A 1106 -11.59 26.25 -34.97
CA PRO A 1106 -10.94 26.77 -36.16
C PRO A 1106 -11.55 26.10 -37.40
N VAL A 1107 -11.83 26.92 -38.41
CA VAL A 1107 -12.07 26.47 -39.80
C VAL A 1107 -10.99 25.47 -40.21
N LEU A 1108 -11.41 24.27 -40.61
CA LEU A 1108 -10.54 23.23 -41.16
C LEU A 1108 -9.69 23.82 -42.32
N GLY A 1109 -8.36 23.91 -42.14
CA GLY A 1109 -7.43 24.23 -43.23
C GLY A 1109 -6.39 25.35 -43.01
N ALA A 1110 -6.34 26.02 -41.85
CA ALA A 1110 -5.31 27.04 -41.59
C ALA A 1110 -3.95 26.41 -41.17
N PRO A 1111 -2.83 26.74 -41.82
CA PRO A 1111 -1.52 26.10 -41.60
C PRO A 1111 -0.80 26.52 -40.31
N ASP A 1112 -1.19 27.62 -39.65
CA ASP A 1112 -0.60 28.08 -38.39
C ASP A 1112 -1.67 28.20 -37.29
N ARG A 1113 -1.76 27.17 -36.44
CA ARG A 1113 -2.60 27.24 -35.23
C ARG A 1113 -1.84 27.97 -34.11
N PRO A 1114 -2.41 29.03 -33.51
CA PRO A 1114 -1.82 29.64 -32.33
C PRO A 1114 -1.87 28.65 -31.16
N ALA A 1115 -0.72 28.45 -30.51
CA ALA A 1115 -0.58 27.55 -29.37
C ALA A 1115 -1.42 28.03 -28.17
N ARG A 1116 -1.98 27.10 -27.40
CA ARG A 1116 -2.73 27.41 -26.17
C ARG A 1116 -1.84 28.12 -25.14
N PRO A 1117 -2.42 28.98 -24.27
CA PRO A 1117 -1.65 29.64 -23.22
C PRO A 1117 -1.00 28.62 -22.29
N LYS A 1118 0.13 29.01 -21.69
CA LYS A 1118 0.86 28.14 -20.75
C LYS A 1118 0.04 27.97 -19.47
N PHE A 1119 -0.03 26.74 -18.97
CA PHE A 1119 -0.69 26.44 -17.70
C PHE A 1119 0.22 26.83 -16.53
N GLY A 1120 -0.31 27.62 -15.59
CA GLY A 1120 0.40 28.07 -14.39
C GLY A 1120 0.72 29.57 -14.38
N PRO A 1121 1.35 30.05 -13.28
CA PRO A 1121 1.64 31.47 -13.08
C PRO A 1121 2.55 32.06 -14.16
N ALA A 1122 2.21 33.23 -14.70
CA ALA A 1122 2.91 33.87 -15.81
C ALA A 1122 4.37 34.28 -15.48
N ASP A 1123 4.67 34.49 -14.19
CA ASP A 1123 5.98 34.86 -13.66
C ASP A 1123 6.95 33.68 -13.50
N VAL A 1124 6.46 32.44 -13.67
CA VAL A 1124 7.24 31.20 -13.51
C VAL A 1124 7.23 30.38 -14.80
N ALA A 1125 8.34 30.40 -15.54
CA ALA A 1125 8.54 29.53 -16.69
C ALA A 1125 8.92 28.10 -16.22
N LEU A 1126 7.99 27.16 -16.33
CA LEU A 1126 8.26 25.73 -16.06
C LEU A 1126 8.87 25.06 -17.29
N ALA A 1127 10.09 24.52 -17.22
CA ALA A 1127 10.71 23.78 -18.31
C ALA A 1127 10.59 22.26 -18.03
N LEU A 1128 9.85 21.54 -18.89
CA LEU A 1128 9.48 20.13 -18.67
C LEU A 1128 9.88 19.18 -19.80
N LEU A 1129 10.09 19.73 -20.99
CA LEU A 1129 10.55 18.94 -22.14
C LEU A 1129 12.08 18.89 -22.14
N PRO A 1130 12.67 17.77 -22.57
CA PRO A 1130 14.11 17.66 -22.71
C PRO A 1130 14.63 18.70 -23.71
N ARG A 1131 15.75 19.37 -23.40
CA ARG A 1131 16.37 20.34 -24.33
C ARG A 1131 16.78 19.61 -25.61
N ARG A 1132 16.49 20.18 -26.79
CA ARG A 1132 17.14 19.77 -28.05
C ARG A 1132 18.65 19.85 -27.82
N ARG A 1133 19.36 18.71 -27.90
CA ARG A 1133 20.82 18.75 -28.04
C ARG A 1133 21.08 19.52 -29.32
N PHE A 1134 21.61 20.74 -29.22
CA PHE A 1134 22.28 21.34 -30.36
C PHE A 1134 23.35 20.35 -30.79
N ALA A 1135 23.25 19.85 -32.02
CA ALA A 1135 24.26 19.00 -32.61
C ALA A 1135 25.60 19.76 -32.51
N LEU A 1136 26.45 19.33 -31.58
CA LEU A 1136 27.88 19.60 -31.71
C LEU A 1136 28.31 18.94 -33.00
N SER A 1137 29.01 19.71 -33.84
CA SER A 1137 29.40 19.36 -35.19
C SER A 1137 29.94 17.94 -35.27
N SER A 1138 29.40 17.22 -36.24
CA SER A 1138 29.59 15.82 -36.56
C SER A 1138 31.01 15.47 -37.06
N ASP A 1139 32.05 15.81 -36.30
CA ASP A 1139 33.44 15.46 -36.66
C ASP A 1139 34.29 14.84 -35.52
N GLU A 1140 33.79 14.73 -34.28
CA GLU A 1140 34.55 14.08 -33.18
C GLU A 1140 33.94 12.79 -32.61
N ALA A 1141 32.73 12.38 -33.04
CA ALA A 1141 32.05 11.19 -32.51
C ALA A 1141 32.23 9.93 -33.37
N ARG A 1142 33.35 9.81 -34.11
CA ARG A 1142 33.64 8.67 -34.98
C ARG A 1142 34.91 7.92 -34.59
N THR A 1143 35.12 7.70 -33.29
CA THR A 1143 36.08 6.69 -32.84
C THR A 1143 35.59 6.03 -31.56
N GLU A 1144 35.64 4.70 -31.54
CA GLU A 1144 35.46 3.79 -30.40
C GLU A 1144 34.02 3.45 -29.96
N ARG A 1145 33.27 2.77 -30.85
CA ARG A 1145 32.40 1.66 -30.41
C ARG A 1145 33.19 0.37 -30.48
N PHE A 1146 33.78 -0.06 -29.36
CA PHE A 1146 34.28 -1.42 -29.21
C PHE A 1146 33.08 -2.38 -29.10
N LEU A 1147 32.93 -3.27 -30.07
CA LEU A 1147 32.06 -4.44 -29.99
C LEU A 1147 32.63 -5.39 -28.90
N PRO A 1148 31.80 -5.91 -27.98
CA PRO A 1148 32.25 -6.94 -27.05
C PRO A 1148 32.49 -8.27 -27.80
N PRO A 1149 33.52 -9.06 -27.44
CA PRO A 1149 33.71 -10.38 -28.02
C PRO A 1149 32.62 -11.34 -27.53
N VAL A 1150 32.09 -12.12 -28.46
CA VAL A 1150 31.17 -13.24 -28.21
C VAL A 1150 31.86 -14.28 -27.32
N PRO A 1151 31.27 -14.70 -26.17
CA PRO A 1151 31.84 -15.78 -25.38
C PRO A 1151 31.67 -17.12 -26.11
N GLY A 1152 32.78 -17.77 -26.42
CA GLY A 1152 32.82 -19.14 -26.91
C GLY A 1152 32.40 -20.13 -25.82
N ASP A 1153 31.50 -21.02 -26.19
CA ASP A 1153 30.97 -22.13 -25.40
C ASP A 1153 32.08 -23.20 -25.18
N PRO A 1154 32.45 -23.58 -23.94
CA PRO A 1154 33.54 -24.52 -23.72
C PRO A 1154 33.01 -25.93 -23.41
N TYR A 1155 32.18 -26.53 -24.27
CA TYR A 1155 31.84 -27.96 -24.17
C TYR A 1155 31.49 -28.59 -25.51
N THR A 1156 32.49 -28.97 -26.30
CA THR A 1156 32.37 -30.14 -27.21
C THR A 1156 33.75 -30.71 -27.49
N GLY A 1157 34.07 -31.82 -26.81
CA GLY A 1157 35.18 -32.69 -27.14
C GLY A 1157 34.66 -34.07 -27.52
N HIS A 1158 35.17 -34.56 -28.66
CA HIS A 1158 35.12 -35.94 -29.20
C HIS A 1158 33.98 -36.32 -30.15
N GLY A 1159 34.40 -36.71 -31.36
CA GLY A 1159 33.58 -37.44 -32.33
C GLY A 1159 34.06 -37.24 -33.77
N ALA A 1160 35.15 -37.90 -34.14
CA ALA A 1160 35.66 -37.93 -35.51
C ALA A 1160 34.77 -38.77 -36.45
N THR A 1161 34.94 -38.50 -37.75
CA THR A 1161 34.67 -39.34 -38.94
C THR A 1161 33.36 -39.12 -39.72
N GLY A 1162 33.54 -38.77 -41.02
CA GLY A 1162 32.72 -39.27 -42.12
C GLY A 1162 31.63 -38.36 -42.70
N GLU A 1163 32.01 -37.44 -43.59
CA GLU A 1163 31.22 -37.18 -44.81
C GLU A 1163 31.42 -38.36 -45.79
N PRO A 1164 30.55 -38.62 -46.81
CA PRO A 1164 29.86 -37.59 -47.62
C PRO A 1164 28.45 -37.97 -48.15
N SER A 1165 27.93 -37.11 -49.03
CA SER A 1165 26.88 -37.31 -50.06
C SER A 1165 25.43 -37.02 -49.60
N ARG A 1166 24.83 -35.90 -50.07
CA ARG A 1166 24.11 -35.66 -51.35
C ARG A 1166 22.63 -36.07 -51.28
N GLU A 1167 21.82 -35.24 -51.95
CA GLU A 1167 20.38 -35.37 -52.25
C GLU A 1167 19.44 -34.72 -51.23
N ASP A 1168 18.80 -33.57 -51.50
CA ASP A 1168 17.89 -33.15 -52.59
C ASP A 1168 16.41 -33.36 -52.22
N LYS A 1169 15.60 -32.31 -52.50
CA LYS A 1169 14.13 -32.19 -52.38
C LYS A 1169 13.58 -32.10 -50.95
N GLY A 1170 12.75 -31.14 -50.57
CA GLY A 1170 11.94 -30.18 -51.31
C GLY A 1170 10.59 -30.05 -50.58
N ASN A 1171 10.23 -28.85 -50.14
CA ASN A 1171 8.88 -28.26 -50.20
C ASN A 1171 8.73 -27.07 -49.24
N THR A 1172 8.85 -25.91 -49.86
CA THR A 1172 7.93 -24.76 -49.79
C THR A 1172 6.60 -24.89 -49.02
N VAL A 1173 6.25 -23.77 -48.37
CA VAL A 1173 4.94 -23.27 -47.88
C VAL A 1173 4.33 -24.05 -46.70
N TRP A 1174 3.98 -23.47 -45.54
CA TRP A 1174 3.54 -22.12 -45.16
C TRP A 1174 4.11 -21.69 -43.81
#